data_AF-A0A9P5VLF6-F1
#
_entry.id   AF-A0A9P5VLF6-F1
#
_cell.length_a   1.000
_cell.length_b   1.000
_cell.length_c   1.000
_cell.angle_alpha   90.00
_cell.angle_beta   90.00
_cell.angle_gamma   90.00
#
_symmetry.space_group_name_H-M   'P 1'
#
loop_
_entity.id
_entity.type
_entity.pdbx_description
1 polymer ?
#
loop_
_entity_poly.entity_id
_entity_poly.type
_entity_poly.pdbx_seq_one_letter_code
_entity_poly.pdbx_strand_id
1 'polypeptide(L)'
;IEVYRSAGGNGVRLDGGQGFVGAVITPHYDSLLVKVTCSGATYELARRKVVRALVEFRIRGVKTNIPFVQRLITHDTFIQGKCWTTFIDDTPDLFNLVKHLNRAQKLLAYLGDVAVNGPSIAGQIGEPLLKKELNIPSLSSKDDSTQAVDVAIPPTTGWRKVYLEKGADGFAKAVRAYPGVLIMDTTWRDAHQSLLATRVRTIDLLNIAPTTAHALSNAFALEMWGGATFDVAMRFLHEDPWDRLIQLRKLVPNIPFQMLFRGANAVGYTSYPDNVIYDFCAKAVQSGMDIFRIFDSLNYIENMRLGIRAVKAAGGIVEAAVCYTGDVSDPKRTKHNLAYYLNFVQELVSEGIHILAIKDMAGLLKPAAATILVGAIRKKFPDLPIHVHTHDTAGTGVASMLAAAAAGADVIDLAIDVMSGITSQPSMGAVVSALEHTELGTGIRQEDVTAINSYWEQARLLYSGFEANVRAADSGVYQHEMPGGQYTNLMFQAQQLGLGTQWNEIKKAYTDANLLCGDIVKVTPSSKVVGDLAQFMVSNSLNREDVLEKAASLNFPTSVVEFFQGYLGQPYGGFPEPLRTAIVRNLPRIEGRPGADMGEFDLAGLKLELTKKYGKVIRDVDVSSAAIYPKVFDEYRQKVELYGDLSVLPTRYFLSKLDVGEEISVEIEKGKTLIIKLLAVGPINAAGKRDVFFELNGEGRNVSVQDNNAAVEHTAREKADPSKTGDIGAPMSGVVVEIRVKEGTVVNAGDPICVLSAMKMETVVSAPVAGKVEYVPIKESDSLSSGDLVARIVHA
;
A
#
# COMPACT_ATOMS: atom_id res chain seq x y z
N ILE A 1 14.15 2.89 35.42
CA ILE A 1 14.97 3.65 34.44
C ILE A 1 15.55 2.65 33.47
N GLU A 2 15.12 2.71 32.21
CA GLU A 2 15.52 1.75 31.17
C GLU A 2 16.88 2.11 30.57
N VAL A 3 17.16 3.40 30.42
CA VAL A 3 18.41 3.92 29.84
C VAL A 3 18.88 5.08 30.71
N TYR A 4 20.17 5.09 31.04
CA TYR A 4 20.81 6.19 31.76
C TYR A 4 22.23 6.40 31.23
N ARG A 5 22.43 7.49 30.47
CA ARG A 5 23.74 7.94 29.99
C ARG A 5 23.99 9.35 30.48
N SER A 6 25.06 9.50 31.24
CA SER A 6 25.53 10.77 31.77
C SER A 6 26.28 11.59 30.73
N ALA A 7 26.24 12.91 30.88
CA ALA A 7 27.15 13.83 30.22
C ALA A 7 28.55 13.80 30.86
N GLY A 8 29.57 14.31 30.16
CA GLY A 8 30.94 14.34 30.69
C GLY A 8 31.80 15.46 30.11
N GLY A 9 33.10 15.47 30.41
CA GLY A 9 34.08 16.42 29.85
C GLY A 9 34.39 17.64 30.73
N ASN A 10 35.27 18.51 30.24
CA ASN A 10 35.89 19.59 31.03
C ASN A 10 34.87 20.55 31.66
N GLY A 11 34.90 20.67 32.98
CA GLY A 11 34.04 21.57 33.76
C GLY A 11 32.59 21.12 33.85
N VAL A 12 32.31 19.83 33.70
CA VAL A 12 31.01 19.21 34.02
C VAL A 12 31.19 18.27 35.21
N ARG A 13 30.44 18.56 36.27
CA ARG A 13 30.36 17.75 37.48
C ARG A 13 28.96 17.16 37.59
N LEU A 14 28.90 15.86 37.86
CA LEU A 14 27.67 15.14 38.11
C LEU A 14 27.67 14.60 39.53
N ASP A 15 26.65 14.95 40.30
CA ASP A 15 26.39 14.40 41.62
C ASP A 15 25.11 13.56 41.51
N GLY A 16 25.28 12.26 41.27
CA GLY A 16 24.17 11.32 41.05
C GLY A 16 23.40 11.01 42.34
N GLY A 17 22.07 10.90 42.22
CA GLY A 17 21.17 10.32 43.22
C GLY A 17 20.81 8.88 42.83
N GLN A 18 19.54 8.63 42.50
CA GLN A 18 19.04 7.31 42.06
C GLN A 18 19.07 7.08 40.54
N GLY A 19 19.74 7.94 39.77
CA GLY A 19 19.85 7.81 38.32
C GLY A 19 20.89 6.77 37.90
N PHE A 20 20.50 5.50 37.77
CA PHE A 20 21.30 4.45 37.12
C PHE A 20 20.42 3.49 36.30
N VAL A 21 21.02 2.72 35.40
CA VAL A 21 20.30 1.74 34.57
C VAL A 21 19.67 0.67 35.47
N GLY A 22 18.37 0.44 35.34
CA GLY A 22 17.61 -0.52 36.17
C GLY A 22 17.00 0.07 37.44
N ALA A 23 17.30 1.32 37.81
CA ALA A 23 16.75 1.94 39.01
C ALA A 23 15.21 2.05 38.98
N VAL A 24 14.52 1.70 40.07
CA VAL A 24 13.08 1.86 40.23
C VAL A 24 12.81 3.10 41.06
N ILE A 25 12.28 4.15 40.44
CA ILE A 25 11.98 5.42 41.12
C ILE A 25 10.64 5.29 41.82
N THR A 26 10.64 5.35 43.16
CA THR A 26 9.44 5.24 43.97
C THR A 26 8.84 6.62 44.26
N PRO A 27 7.53 6.72 44.55
CA PRO A 27 6.90 8.01 44.86
C PRO A 27 7.15 8.49 46.30
N HIS A 28 7.95 7.77 47.09
CA HIS A 28 8.12 8.03 48.53
C HIS A 28 9.19 9.09 48.85
N TYR A 29 10.09 9.39 47.90
CA TYR A 29 11.18 10.35 48.05
C TYR A 29 11.12 11.42 46.95
N ASP A 30 12.06 12.36 46.98
CA ASP A 30 12.16 13.35 45.91
C ASP A 30 12.52 12.68 44.56
N SER A 31 12.15 13.34 43.47
CA SER A 31 12.35 12.83 42.11
C SER A 31 13.76 13.12 41.56
N LEU A 32 14.73 13.39 42.43
CA LEU A 32 16.08 13.79 42.03
C LEU A 32 16.87 12.60 41.44
N LEU A 33 17.14 12.67 40.13
CA LEU A 33 17.97 11.68 39.45
C LEU A 33 19.47 12.00 39.55
N VAL A 34 19.85 13.22 39.19
CA VAL A 34 21.23 13.69 39.14
C VAL A 34 21.28 15.22 39.18
N LYS A 35 22.26 15.77 39.88
CA LYS A 35 22.59 17.20 39.80
C LYS A 35 23.67 17.42 38.75
N VAL A 36 23.43 18.36 37.84
CA VAL A 36 24.38 18.74 36.80
C VAL A 36 24.92 20.11 37.10
N THR A 37 26.21 20.21 37.42
CA THR A 37 26.88 21.48 37.70
C THR A 37 27.95 21.71 36.64
N CYS A 38 27.97 22.88 36.02
CA CYS A 38 29.01 23.23 35.04
C CYS A 38 29.76 24.51 35.44
N SER A 39 31.06 24.54 35.15
CA SER A 39 31.93 25.68 35.40
C SER A 39 32.65 26.15 34.14
N GLY A 40 32.87 27.46 34.04
CA GLY A 40 33.55 28.11 32.93
C GLY A 40 34.09 29.48 33.35
N ALA A 41 35.03 30.01 32.58
CA ALA A 41 35.65 31.32 32.86
C ALA A 41 34.66 32.49 32.75
N THR A 42 33.54 32.30 32.05
CA THR A 42 32.46 33.26 31.93
C THR A 42 31.12 32.57 32.16
N TYR A 43 30.11 33.37 32.52
CA TYR A 43 28.72 32.91 32.64
C TYR A 43 28.25 32.18 31.38
N GLU A 44 28.50 32.76 30.20
CA GLU A 44 28.09 32.16 28.92
C GLU A 44 28.80 30.83 28.64
N LEU A 45 30.08 30.69 28.98
CA LEU A 45 30.79 29.41 28.85
C LEU A 45 30.22 28.34 29.78
N ALA A 46 29.92 28.69 31.04
CA ALA A 46 29.28 27.78 31.98
C ALA A 46 27.89 27.36 31.48
N ARG A 47 27.06 28.32 31.04
CA ARG A 47 25.72 28.08 30.49
C ARG A 47 25.75 27.17 29.26
N ARG A 48 26.66 27.42 28.29
CA ARG A 48 26.83 26.55 27.10
C ARG A 48 27.22 25.12 27.48
N LYS A 49 28.06 24.95 28.51
CA LYS A 49 28.40 23.60 29.02
C LYS A 49 27.19 22.91 29.65
N VAL A 50 26.33 23.62 30.37
CA VAL A 50 25.05 23.07 30.88
C VAL A 50 24.15 22.67 29.71
N VAL A 51 23.98 23.52 28.69
CA VAL A 51 23.19 23.20 27.49
C VAL A 51 23.69 21.90 26.85
N ARG A 52 25.00 21.81 26.58
CA ARG A 52 25.61 20.62 26.00
C ARG A 52 25.43 19.39 26.89
N ALA A 53 25.65 19.50 28.20
CA ALA A 53 25.47 18.39 29.13
C ALA A 53 24.01 17.87 29.11
N LEU A 54 23.03 18.78 29.15
CA LEU A 54 21.62 18.41 29.05
C LEU A 54 21.27 17.75 27.71
N VAL A 55 21.89 18.18 26.61
CA VAL A 55 21.73 17.56 25.28
C VAL A 55 22.41 16.18 25.19
N GLU A 56 23.52 15.95 25.90
CA GLU A 56 24.23 14.67 25.94
C GLU A 56 23.48 13.61 26.77
N PHE A 57 22.76 14.02 27.82
CA PHE A 57 22.02 13.09 28.67
C PHE A 57 21.01 12.25 27.87
N ARG A 58 20.99 10.94 28.15
CA ARG A 58 19.93 10.03 27.66
C ARG A 58 19.32 9.33 28.87
N ILE A 59 18.07 9.67 29.19
CA ILE A 59 17.30 9.05 30.27
C ILE A 59 15.99 8.54 29.69
N ARG A 60 15.68 7.25 29.87
CA ARG A 60 14.45 6.59 29.39
C ARG A 60 13.79 5.76 30.50
N GLY A 61 12.50 5.48 30.35
CA GLY A 61 11.63 4.85 31.35
C GLY A 61 10.93 5.82 32.31
N VAL A 62 11.37 7.08 32.40
CA VAL A 62 10.68 8.16 33.16
C VAL A 62 10.74 9.48 32.39
N LYS A 63 9.74 10.34 32.59
CA LYS A 63 9.80 11.73 32.09
C LYS A 63 10.77 12.54 32.95
N THR A 64 11.50 13.45 32.33
CA THR A 64 12.45 14.35 33.02
C THR A 64 12.13 15.81 32.74
N ASN A 65 12.65 16.70 33.58
CA ASN A 65 12.54 18.14 33.41
C ASN A 65 13.59 18.72 32.43
N ILE A 66 14.40 17.90 31.79
CA ILE A 66 15.47 18.34 30.86
C ILE A 66 14.95 19.31 29.79
N PRO A 67 13.82 19.05 29.09
CA PRO A 67 13.32 19.98 28.07
C PRO A 67 12.96 21.35 28.63
N PHE A 68 12.40 21.40 29.84
CA PHE A 68 12.09 22.66 30.52
C PHE A 68 13.37 23.42 30.88
N VAL A 69 14.36 22.74 31.48
CA VAL A 69 15.64 23.38 31.83
C VAL A 69 16.36 23.88 30.58
N GLN A 70 16.36 23.12 29.47
CA GLN A 70 16.90 23.57 28.19
C GLN A 70 16.21 24.84 27.69
N ARG A 71 14.87 24.89 27.74
CA ARG A 71 14.11 26.09 27.34
C ARG A 71 14.44 27.28 28.22
N LEU A 72 14.48 27.08 29.54
CA LEU A 72 14.85 28.09 30.53
C LEU A 72 16.23 28.69 30.25
N ILE A 73 17.27 27.85 30.12
CA ILE A 73 18.65 28.34 29.95
C ILE A 73 18.94 28.89 28.56
N THR A 74 18.06 28.65 27.58
CA THR A 74 18.16 29.20 26.22
C THR A 74 17.26 30.41 25.99
N HIS A 75 16.47 30.81 27.00
CA HIS A 75 15.67 32.03 26.94
C HIS A 75 16.54 33.28 27.09
N ASP A 76 16.25 34.34 26.33
CA ASP A 76 17.07 35.55 26.29
C ASP A 76 17.25 36.20 27.67
N THR A 77 16.19 36.25 28.48
CA THR A 77 16.24 36.74 29.88
C THR A 77 17.28 35.99 30.71
N PHE A 78 17.36 34.66 30.56
CA PHE A 78 18.33 33.84 31.26
C PHE A 78 19.73 34.05 30.71
N ILE A 79 19.89 34.08 29.38
CA ILE A 79 21.17 34.36 28.70
C ILE A 79 21.77 35.71 29.17
N GLN A 80 20.93 36.72 29.39
CA GLN A 80 21.35 38.03 29.87
C GLN A 80 21.60 38.09 31.38
N GLY A 81 21.27 37.04 32.13
CA GLY A 81 21.37 37.02 33.59
C GLY A 81 20.40 37.97 34.30
N LYS A 82 19.29 38.36 33.65
CA LYS A 82 18.31 39.33 34.15
C LYS A 82 17.05 38.68 34.72
N CYS A 83 17.17 37.48 35.27
CA CYS A 83 16.03 36.76 35.84
C CYS A 83 15.57 37.42 37.15
N TRP A 84 14.26 37.36 37.41
CA TRP A 84 13.64 37.75 38.68
C TRP A 84 12.88 36.56 39.27
N THR A 85 12.38 36.69 40.51
CA THR A 85 11.82 35.57 41.27
C THR A 85 10.57 34.94 40.64
N THR A 86 9.75 35.73 39.92
CA THR A 86 8.55 35.26 39.22
C THR A 86 8.76 35.01 37.73
N PHE A 87 10.01 35.07 37.23
CA PHE A 87 10.31 34.94 35.79
C PHE A 87 9.67 33.73 35.13
N ILE A 88 9.72 32.56 35.79
CA ILE A 88 9.13 31.33 35.26
C ILE A 88 7.60 31.46 35.17
N ASP A 89 6.96 32.02 36.18
CA ASP A 89 5.50 32.18 36.26
C ASP A 89 5.01 33.23 35.23
N ASP A 90 5.79 34.29 35.02
CA ASP A 90 5.51 35.38 34.09
C ASP A 90 5.82 35.03 32.63
N THR A 91 6.44 33.87 32.36
CA THR A 91 6.88 33.46 31.02
C THR A 91 6.27 32.11 30.60
N PRO A 92 4.97 32.06 30.24
CA PRO A 92 4.29 30.82 29.82
C PRO A 92 4.97 30.09 28.64
N ASP A 93 5.71 30.81 27.80
CA ASP A 93 6.44 30.25 26.66
C ASP A 93 7.55 29.25 27.07
N LEU A 94 8.01 29.28 28.33
CA LEU A 94 8.94 28.27 28.85
C LEU A 94 8.32 26.86 28.89
N PHE A 95 6.99 26.76 28.90
CA PHE A 95 6.26 25.49 28.92
C PHE A 95 5.89 24.98 27.51
N ASN A 96 6.23 25.72 26.46
CA ASN A 96 6.15 25.26 25.08
C ASN A 96 7.33 24.31 24.75
N LEU A 97 7.30 23.12 25.34
CA LEU A 97 8.38 22.15 25.26
C LEU A 97 8.48 21.51 23.87
N VAL A 98 9.69 21.47 23.32
CA VAL A 98 9.98 20.73 22.08
C VAL A 98 9.85 19.24 22.37
N LYS A 99 8.87 18.57 21.74
CA LYS A 99 8.73 17.11 21.83
C LYS A 99 9.84 16.44 21.00
N HIS A 100 10.70 15.65 21.65
CA HIS A 100 11.65 14.82 20.92
C HIS A 100 10.92 13.72 20.15
N LEU A 101 11.18 13.64 18.84
CA LEU A 101 10.66 12.58 17.98
C LEU A 101 11.32 11.25 18.36
N ASN A 102 10.55 10.33 18.94
CA ASN A 102 11.04 9.03 19.38
C ASN A 102 11.21 8.02 18.22
N ARG A 103 11.82 8.47 17.11
CA ARG A 103 11.89 7.74 15.82
C ARG A 103 12.43 6.32 15.97
N ALA A 104 13.57 6.17 16.65
CA ALA A 104 14.20 4.87 16.84
C ALA A 104 13.34 3.90 17.65
N GLN A 105 12.71 4.34 18.75
CA GLN A 105 11.84 3.46 19.54
C GLN A 105 10.62 3.00 18.74
N LYS A 106 10.06 3.86 17.88
CA LYS A 106 8.91 3.50 17.05
C LYS A 106 9.29 2.45 15.99
N LEU A 107 10.46 2.58 15.37
CA LEU A 107 10.99 1.56 14.46
C LEU A 107 11.24 0.23 15.19
N LEU A 108 11.83 0.27 16.40
CA LEU A 108 11.99 -0.94 17.23
C LEU A 108 10.64 -1.58 17.58
N ALA A 109 9.60 -0.77 17.80
CA ALA A 109 8.25 -1.30 18.06
C ALA A 109 7.70 -2.07 16.86
N TYR A 110 7.94 -1.60 15.64
CA TYR A 110 7.55 -2.33 14.43
C TYR A 110 8.35 -3.63 14.26
N LEU A 111 9.68 -3.57 14.38
CA LEU A 111 10.53 -4.76 14.28
C LEU A 111 10.19 -5.79 15.37
N GLY A 112 9.84 -5.33 16.58
CA GLY A 112 9.36 -6.18 17.67
C GLY A 112 8.00 -6.82 17.36
N ASP A 113 7.07 -6.07 16.76
CA ASP A 113 5.78 -6.58 16.30
C ASP A 113 5.95 -7.69 15.27
N VAL A 114 6.78 -7.48 14.25
CA VAL A 114 7.10 -8.51 13.25
C VAL A 114 7.82 -9.71 13.87
N ALA A 115 8.70 -9.50 14.86
CA ALA A 115 9.39 -10.58 15.56
C ALA A 115 8.45 -11.49 16.38
N VAL A 116 7.38 -10.93 16.95
CA VAL A 116 6.42 -11.66 17.78
C VAL A 116 5.26 -12.22 16.96
N ASN A 117 4.64 -11.40 16.12
CA ASN A 117 3.40 -11.72 15.41
C ASN A 117 3.63 -12.17 13.97
N GLY A 118 4.87 -12.13 13.49
CA GLY A 118 5.20 -12.42 12.09
C GLY A 118 4.79 -11.29 11.13
N PRO A 119 4.96 -11.51 9.81
CA PRO A 119 4.58 -10.53 8.80
C PRO A 119 3.08 -10.26 8.82
N SER A 120 2.68 -8.99 8.87
CA SER A 120 1.28 -8.57 8.99
C SER A 120 0.70 -7.98 7.70
N ILE A 121 1.47 -8.00 6.60
CA ILE A 121 1.05 -7.37 5.35
C ILE A 121 0.02 -8.25 4.64
N ALA A 122 -1.17 -7.69 4.42
CA ALA A 122 -2.27 -8.42 3.79
C ALA A 122 -1.89 -8.92 2.38
N GLY A 123 -2.15 -10.21 2.15
CA GLY A 123 -1.84 -10.92 0.91
C GLY A 123 -0.47 -11.58 0.90
N GLN A 124 0.35 -11.43 1.95
CA GLN A 124 1.65 -12.08 2.03
C GLN A 124 1.50 -13.56 2.40
N ILE A 125 2.18 -14.44 1.66
CA ILE A 125 2.27 -15.87 1.91
C ILE A 125 3.74 -16.23 2.12
N GLY A 126 4.12 -16.50 3.38
CA GLY A 126 5.50 -16.84 3.73
C GLY A 126 6.45 -15.63 3.77
N GLU A 127 7.72 -15.90 4.02
CA GLU A 127 8.78 -14.89 4.05
C GLU A 127 9.40 -14.65 2.66
N PRO A 128 10.06 -13.50 2.45
CA PRO A 128 10.86 -13.25 1.26
C PRO A 128 11.88 -14.35 0.97
N LEU A 129 12.03 -14.73 -0.30
CA LEU A 129 13.04 -15.70 -0.73
C LEU A 129 14.47 -15.12 -0.69
N LEU A 130 14.62 -13.81 -0.94
CA LEU A 130 15.92 -13.15 -0.85
C LEU A 130 16.23 -12.74 0.59
N LYS A 131 17.37 -13.23 1.10
CA LYS A 131 17.88 -12.89 2.44
C LYS A 131 19.08 -11.93 2.42
N LYS A 132 19.54 -11.50 1.26
CA LYS A 132 20.71 -10.63 1.09
C LYS A 132 20.29 -9.23 0.67
N GLU A 133 21.21 -8.27 0.82
CA GLU A 133 21.03 -6.93 0.27
C GLU A 133 21.05 -6.95 -1.26
N LEU A 134 20.34 -5.99 -1.86
CA LEU A 134 20.26 -5.83 -3.31
C LEU A 134 21.55 -5.24 -3.85
N ASN A 135 22.11 -5.84 -4.90
CA ASN A 135 23.24 -5.26 -5.61
C ASN A 135 22.74 -4.32 -6.72
N ILE A 136 23.19 -3.06 -6.70
CA ILE A 136 22.91 -2.08 -7.74
C ILE A 136 23.92 -2.29 -8.88
N PRO A 137 23.47 -2.51 -10.13
CA PRO A 137 24.35 -2.78 -11.26
C PRO A 137 25.08 -1.52 -11.73
N SER A 138 26.28 -1.68 -12.28
CA SER A 138 27.00 -0.61 -12.97
C SER A 138 26.60 -0.54 -14.45
N LEU A 139 26.60 0.65 -15.03
CA LEU A 139 26.42 0.87 -16.47
C LEU A 139 27.76 1.24 -17.11
N SER A 140 27.97 0.84 -18.35
CA SER A 140 29.13 1.24 -19.15
C SER A 140 28.81 2.50 -19.96
N SER A 141 29.81 3.35 -20.25
CA SER A 141 29.63 4.54 -21.09
C SER A 141 29.20 4.14 -22.52
N LYS A 142 28.50 5.06 -23.20
CA LYS A 142 28.14 4.90 -24.62
C LYS A 142 29.34 5.08 -25.54
N ASP A 143 30.30 5.92 -25.14
CA ASP A 143 31.46 6.27 -25.95
C ASP A 143 32.64 5.32 -25.72
N ASP A 144 32.72 4.68 -24.55
CA ASP A 144 33.79 3.75 -24.16
C ASP A 144 33.25 2.69 -23.18
N SER A 145 33.10 1.45 -23.65
CA SER A 145 32.55 0.35 -22.86
C SER A 145 33.42 -0.06 -21.66
N THR A 146 34.67 0.43 -21.57
CA THR A 146 35.58 0.18 -20.45
C THR A 146 35.39 1.16 -19.28
N GLN A 147 34.67 2.26 -19.50
CA GLN A 147 34.41 3.28 -18.49
C GLN A 147 33.02 3.09 -17.88
N ALA A 148 32.94 3.11 -16.55
CA ALA A 148 31.66 3.08 -15.83
C ALA A 148 31.01 4.47 -15.81
N VAL A 149 29.69 4.51 -15.94
CA VAL A 149 28.90 5.73 -15.74
C VAL A 149 28.80 6.02 -14.24
N ASP A 150 29.16 7.25 -13.84
CA ASP A 150 28.89 7.73 -12.48
C ASP A 150 27.41 8.08 -12.33
N VAL A 151 26.63 7.10 -11.86
CA VAL A 151 25.18 7.26 -11.65
C VAL A 151 24.84 8.22 -10.51
N ALA A 152 25.81 8.61 -9.67
CA ALA A 152 25.58 9.61 -8.61
C ALA A 152 25.40 11.03 -9.18
N ILE A 153 25.85 11.27 -10.42
CA ILE A 153 25.62 12.52 -11.14
C ILE A 153 24.34 12.36 -11.99
N PRO A 154 23.25 13.08 -11.69
CA PRO A 154 22.01 12.94 -12.44
C PRO A 154 22.16 13.37 -13.91
N PRO A 155 21.54 12.65 -14.86
CA PRO A 155 21.56 13.03 -16.26
C PRO A 155 20.83 14.36 -16.50
N THR A 156 21.36 15.20 -17.38
CA THR A 156 20.83 16.56 -17.65
C THR A 156 20.01 16.66 -18.94
N THR A 157 19.95 15.59 -19.72
CA THR A 157 19.26 15.51 -21.01
C THR A 157 18.25 14.37 -21.03
N GLY A 158 17.09 14.60 -21.63
CA GLY A 158 16.01 13.62 -21.79
C GLY A 158 14.71 14.30 -22.19
N TRP A 159 13.68 13.48 -22.42
CA TRP A 159 12.37 13.94 -22.90
C TRP A 159 11.67 14.94 -21.98
N ARG A 160 11.97 14.92 -20.66
CA ARG A 160 11.40 15.89 -19.72
C ARG A 160 11.89 17.31 -19.97
N LYS A 161 13.14 17.47 -20.43
CA LYS A 161 13.68 18.79 -20.80
C LYS A 161 12.86 19.42 -21.92
N VAL A 162 12.45 18.62 -22.92
CA VAL A 162 11.60 19.09 -24.04
C VAL A 162 10.27 19.62 -23.52
N TYR A 163 9.63 18.90 -22.60
CA TYR A 163 8.39 19.35 -21.95
C TYR A 163 8.60 20.65 -21.16
N LEU A 164 9.64 20.74 -20.34
CA LEU A 164 9.90 21.94 -19.54
C LEU A 164 10.22 23.17 -20.39
N GLU A 165 10.89 23.00 -21.54
CA GLU A 165 11.27 24.12 -22.42
C GLU A 165 10.17 24.50 -23.42
N LYS A 166 9.40 23.53 -23.91
CA LYS A 166 8.46 23.73 -25.04
C LYS A 166 6.98 23.50 -24.67
N GLY A 167 6.69 23.16 -23.41
CA GLY A 167 5.34 22.84 -22.94
C GLY A 167 4.78 21.54 -23.51
N ALA A 168 3.53 21.24 -23.17
CA ALA A 168 2.87 19.98 -23.55
C ALA A 168 2.68 19.82 -25.08
N ASP A 169 2.29 20.89 -25.79
CA ASP A 169 2.18 20.87 -27.26
C ASP A 169 3.53 20.65 -27.96
N GLY A 170 4.57 21.31 -27.45
CA GLY A 170 5.92 21.15 -27.98
C GLY A 170 6.49 19.75 -27.73
N PHE A 171 6.16 19.16 -26.58
CA PHE A 171 6.46 17.78 -26.26
C PHE A 171 5.76 16.80 -27.21
N ALA A 172 4.44 16.92 -27.40
CA ALA A 172 3.67 16.06 -28.29
C ALA A 172 4.19 16.12 -29.74
N LYS A 173 4.49 17.31 -30.25
CA LYS A 173 5.10 17.49 -31.58
C LYS A 173 6.46 16.82 -31.70
N ALA A 174 7.29 16.90 -30.65
CA ALA A 174 8.60 16.26 -30.64
C ALA A 174 8.49 14.73 -30.60
N VAL A 175 7.53 14.18 -29.86
CA VAL A 175 7.24 12.74 -29.83
C VAL A 175 6.83 12.26 -31.21
N ARG A 176 5.88 12.96 -31.87
CA ARG A 176 5.44 12.60 -33.23
C ARG A 176 6.56 12.67 -34.27
N ALA A 177 7.51 13.59 -34.09
CA ALA A 177 8.65 13.77 -34.99
C ALA A 177 9.79 12.77 -34.76
N TYR A 178 9.75 11.97 -33.69
CA TYR A 178 10.76 10.95 -33.43
C TYR A 178 10.67 9.85 -34.51
N PRO A 179 11.78 9.47 -35.16
CA PRO A 179 11.74 8.55 -36.29
C PRO A 179 11.47 7.09 -35.90
N GLY A 180 11.79 6.69 -34.66
CA GLY A 180 11.56 5.34 -34.16
C GLY A 180 10.30 5.22 -33.30
N VAL A 181 10.23 4.15 -32.50
CA VAL A 181 9.22 4.04 -31.43
C VAL A 181 9.86 4.30 -30.08
N LEU A 182 9.22 5.11 -29.24
CA LEU A 182 9.67 5.34 -27.87
C LEU A 182 9.07 4.31 -26.91
N ILE A 183 9.75 4.10 -25.78
CA ILE A 183 9.32 3.16 -24.74
C ILE A 183 8.78 3.94 -23.55
N MET A 184 7.62 3.52 -23.06
CA MET A 184 7.16 3.78 -21.69
C MET A 184 7.53 2.58 -20.82
N ASP A 185 8.28 2.81 -19.73
CA ASP A 185 8.56 1.76 -18.74
C ASP A 185 7.47 1.73 -17.66
N THR A 186 6.80 0.59 -17.49
CA THR A 186 5.76 0.39 -16.47
C THR A 186 6.24 -0.36 -15.23
N THR A 187 7.54 -0.68 -15.14
CA THR A 187 8.12 -1.47 -14.05
C THR A 187 7.80 -0.90 -12.67
N TRP A 188 7.75 0.44 -12.54
CA TRP A 188 7.53 1.13 -11.27
C TRP A 188 6.04 1.28 -10.88
N ARG A 189 5.09 0.87 -11.75
CA ARG A 189 3.65 1.00 -11.51
C ARG A 189 2.86 -0.24 -11.94
N ASP A 190 2.56 -0.39 -13.23
CA ASP A 190 1.60 -1.42 -13.68
C ASP A 190 2.14 -2.84 -13.58
N ALA A 191 3.45 -3.01 -13.77
CA ALA A 191 4.08 -4.33 -13.73
C ALA A 191 3.89 -5.00 -12.37
N HIS A 192 4.31 -4.33 -11.29
CA HIS A 192 4.14 -4.87 -9.94
C HIS A 192 2.69 -4.80 -9.45
N GLN A 193 1.86 -3.90 -9.99
CA GLN A 193 0.42 -3.95 -9.76
C GLN A 193 -0.20 -5.27 -10.28
N SER A 194 0.30 -5.77 -11.40
CA SER A 194 -0.18 -6.98 -12.05
C SER A 194 0.41 -8.27 -11.46
N LEU A 195 1.70 -8.24 -11.09
CA LEU A 195 2.47 -9.39 -10.64
C LEU A 195 2.52 -9.57 -9.12
N LEU A 196 2.66 -8.47 -8.39
CA LEU A 196 3.06 -8.45 -6.97
C LEU A 196 2.06 -7.69 -6.10
N ALA A 197 0.78 -7.68 -6.51
CA ALA A 197 -0.30 -6.97 -5.82
C ALA A 197 0.03 -5.51 -5.45
N THR A 198 0.79 -4.81 -6.29
CA THR A 198 1.21 -3.41 -6.09
C THR A 198 2.12 -3.20 -4.86
N ARG A 199 2.83 -4.23 -4.39
CA ARG A 199 3.57 -4.17 -3.12
C ARG A 199 4.98 -3.60 -3.21
N VAL A 200 5.48 -3.23 -4.39
CA VAL A 200 6.82 -2.65 -4.51
C VAL A 200 6.92 -1.33 -3.75
N ARG A 201 7.89 -1.29 -2.84
CA ARG A 201 8.12 -0.23 -1.86
C ARG A 201 8.98 0.90 -2.40
N THR A 202 8.86 2.06 -1.75
CA THR A 202 9.57 3.27 -2.16
C THR A 202 11.08 3.09 -2.13
N ILE A 203 11.63 2.43 -1.09
CA ILE A 203 13.07 2.23 -0.94
C ILE A 203 13.71 1.47 -2.11
N ASP A 204 13.05 0.42 -2.60
CA ASP A 204 13.60 -0.38 -3.71
C ASP A 204 13.52 0.36 -5.04
N LEU A 205 12.56 1.27 -5.21
CA LEU A 205 12.50 2.18 -6.35
C LEU A 205 13.61 3.25 -6.26
N LEU A 206 13.81 3.84 -5.08
CA LEU A 206 14.84 4.87 -4.86
C LEU A 206 16.25 4.33 -5.08
N ASN A 207 16.52 3.09 -4.67
CA ASN A 207 17.83 2.45 -4.82
C ASN A 207 18.27 2.33 -6.29
N ILE A 208 17.35 1.99 -7.19
CA ILE A 208 17.66 1.80 -8.62
C ILE A 208 17.44 3.06 -9.46
N ALA A 209 16.73 4.06 -8.93
CA ALA A 209 16.33 5.27 -9.68
C ALA A 209 17.48 5.99 -10.41
N PRO A 210 18.66 6.24 -9.80
CA PRO A 210 19.76 6.89 -10.51
C PRO A 210 20.25 6.07 -11.71
N THR A 211 20.39 4.76 -11.54
CA THR A 211 20.79 3.85 -12.62
C THR A 211 19.73 3.81 -13.72
N THR A 212 18.44 3.71 -13.38
CA THR A 212 17.34 3.76 -14.35
C THR A 212 17.32 5.07 -15.13
N ALA A 213 17.58 6.22 -14.50
CA ALA A 213 17.61 7.52 -15.15
C ALA A 213 18.63 7.60 -16.30
N HIS A 214 19.77 6.92 -16.14
CA HIS A 214 20.82 6.81 -17.16
C HIS A 214 20.50 5.73 -18.20
N ALA A 215 20.18 4.52 -17.74
CA ALA A 215 19.89 3.35 -18.58
C ALA A 215 18.74 3.62 -19.57
N LEU A 216 17.67 4.27 -19.09
CA LEU A 216 16.46 4.58 -19.87
C LEU A 216 16.40 6.06 -20.26
N SER A 217 17.54 6.72 -20.45
CA SER A 217 17.60 8.17 -20.75
C SER A 217 16.80 8.61 -21.99
N ASN A 218 16.53 7.71 -22.94
CA ASN A 218 15.68 7.96 -24.12
C ASN A 218 14.23 7.46 -23.97
N ALA A 219 13.83 6.92 -22.82
CA ALA A 219 12.44 6.52 -22.59
C ALA A 219 11.50 7.73 -22.67
N PHE A 220 10.33 7.53 -23.28
CA PHE A 220 9.28 8.54 -23.35
C PHE A 220 8.82 8.97 -21.96
N ALA A 221 8.66 8.02 -21.04
CA ALA A 221 8.39 8.26 -19.64
C ALA A 221 8.65 7.01 -18.78
N LEU A 222 8.67 7.21 -17.46
CA LEU A 222 8.50 6.15 -16.47
C LEU A 222 7.09 6.27 -15.89
N GLU A 223 6.29 5.21 -16.02
CA GLU A 223 5.01 5.13 -15.32
C GLU A 223 5.27 4.65 -13.89
N MET A 224 5.03 5.55 -12.93
CA MET A 224 5.51 5.36 -11.56
C MET A 224 4.49 5.72 -10.48
N TRP A 225 3.27 6.10 -10.88
CA TRP A 225 2.25 6.62 -9.97
C TRP A 225 0.81 6.41 -10.47
N GLY A 226 -0.17 6.70 -9.62
CA GLY A 226 -1.58 6.47 -9.93
C GLY A 226 -1.93 4.98 -9.95
N GLY A 227 -3.04 4.63 -10.60
CA GLY A 227 -3.60 3.28 -10.48
C GLY A 227 -3.83 2.90 -9.01
N ALA A 228 -3.44 1.69 -8.60
CA ALA A 228 -3.59 1.24 -7.22
C ALA A 228 -2.48 1.73 -6.27
N THR A 229 -1.37 2.28 -6.80
CA THR A 229 -0.18 2.60 -5.99
C THR A 229 -0.46 3.60 -4.88
N PHE A 230 -1.35 4.57 -5.11
CA PHE A 230 -1.67 5.62 -4.16
C PHE A 230 -2.34 5.09 -2.89
N ASP A 231 -3.39 4.27 -3.05
CA ASP A 231 -4.09 3.61 -1.94
C ASP A 231 -3.18 2.57 -1.27
N VAL A 232 -2.53 1.71 -2.05
CA VAL A 232 -1.70 0.61 -1.53
C VAL A 232 -0.51 1.11 -0.72
N ALA A 233 0.13 2.21 -1.15
CA ALA A 233 1.23 2.82 -0.40
C ALA A 233 0.79 3.17 1.02
N MET A 234 -0.33 3.87 1.19
CA MET A 234 -0.83 4.25 2.51
C MET A 234 -1.39 3.05 3.29
N ARG A 235 -2.25 2.25 2.64
CA ARG A 235 -3.03 1.20 3.28
C ARG A 235 -2.18 0.01 3.73
N PHE A 236 -1.29 -0.46 2.86
CA PHE A 236 -0.57 -1.72 3.08
C PHE A 236 0.92 -1.52 3.31
N LEU A 237 1.55 -0.55 2.64
CA LEU A 237 2.98 -0.28 2.81
C LEU A 237 3.25 0.68 3.98
N HIS A 238 2.22 1.44 4.40
CA HIS A 238 2.31 2.49 5.41
C HIS A 238 3.33 3.57 5.03
N GLU A 239 3.40 3.87 3.73
CA GLU A 239 4.28 4.86 3.11
C GLU A 239 3.43 5.96 2.47
N ASP A 240 4.02 7.14 2.30
CA ASP A 240 3.35 8.24 1.62
C ASP A 240 3.62 8.20 0.11
N PRO A 241 2.59 8.07 -0.74
CA PRO A 241 2.79 8.13 -2.19
C PRO A 241 3.40 9.46 -2.64
N TRP A 242 3.09 10.59 -1.98
CA TRP A 242 3.63 11.91 -2.34
C TRP A 242 5.12 12.00 -2.10
N ASP A 243 5.60 11.43 -0.99
CA ASP A 243 7.03 11.37 -0.71
C ASP A 243 7.75 10.48 -1.72
N ARG A 244 7.14 9.36 -2.14
CA ARG A 244 7.65 8.53 -3.26
C ARG A 244 7.82 9.37 -4.53
N LEU A 245 6.82 10.14 -4.93
CA LEU A 245 6.89 11.02 -6.12
C LEU A 245 8.02 12.05 -5.99
N ILE A 246 8.04 12.80 -4.89
CA ILE A 246 8.98 13.91 -4.69
C ILE A 246 10.43 13.39 -4.61
N GLN A 247 10.66 12.25 -3.97
CA GLN A 247 12.00 11.68 -3.83
C GLN A 247 12.50 11.10 -5.16
N LEU A 248 11.66 10.32 -5.87
CA LEU A 248 12.03 9.79 -7.18
C LEU A 248 12.27 10.91 -8.19
N ARG A 249 11.50 12.00 -8.14
CA ARG A 249 11.67 13.14 -9.04
C ARG A 249 13.05 13.79 -8.93
N LYS A 250 13.61 13.84 -7.72
CA LYS A 250 14.96 14.37 -7.47
C LYS A 250 16.05 13.49 -8.08
N LEU A 251 15.85 12.18 -8.05
CA LEU A 251 16.83 11.20 -8.55
C LEU A 251 16.74 11.00 -10.07
N VAL A 252 15.55 11.18 -10.64
CA VAL A 252 15.31 11.08 -12.08
C VAL A 252 14.88 12.46 -12.56
N PRO A 253 15.75 13.39 -12.95
CA PRO A 253 15.32 14.71 -13.41
C PRO A 253 15.00 14.78 -14.92
N ASN A 254 15.41 13.78 -15.70
CA ASN A 254 15.47 13.82 -17.17
C ASN A 254 14.33 13.10 -17.92
N ILE A 255 13.75 12.05 -17.33
CA ILE A 255 12.67 11.25 -17.95
C ILE A 255 11.31 11.73 -17.42
N PRO A 256 10.29 12.00 -18.26
CA PRO A 256 8.97 12.39 -17.76
C PRO A 256 8.38 11.30 -16.86
N PHE A 257 7.64 11.72 -15.83
CA PHE A 257 6.86 10.80 -15.01
C PHE A 257 5.42 10.77 -15.48
N GLN A 258 4.89 9.56 -15.63
CA GLN A 258 3.48 9.33 -15.95
C GLN A 258 2.73 8.71 -14.77
N MET A 259 1.47 9.10 -14.64
CA MET A 259 0.49 8.40 -13.82
C MET A 259 -0.74 7.94 -14.60
N LEU A 260 -1.33 6.84 -14.13
CA LEU A 260 -2.67 6.42 -14.55
C LEU A 260 -3.75 7.13 -13.71
N PHE A 261 -4.65 7.85 -14.37
CA PHE A 261 -5.61 8.76 -13.76
C PHE A 261 -7.04 8.50 -14.25
N ARG A 262 -8.00 8.33 -13.34
CA ARG A 262 -9.42 8.18 -13.67
C ARG A 262 -10.08 9.56 -13.75
N GLY A 263 -10.68 9.89 -14.88
CA GLY A 263 -11.15 11.25 -15.18
C GLY A 263 -11.92 11.95 -14.03
N ALA A 264 -13.00 11.33 -13.56
CA ALA A 264 -13.86 11.91 -12.50
C ALA A 264 -13.50 11.46 -11.07
N ASN A 265 -12.51 10.57 -10.92
CA ASN A 265 -12.21 9.89 -9.65
C ASN A 265 -10.76 10.10 -9.20
N ALA A 266 -9.92 10.71 -10.04
CA ALA A 266 -8.47 10.78 -9.88
C ALA A 266 -7.85 9.39 -9.64
N VAL A 267 -7.51 9.09 -8.38
CA VAL A 267 -6.96 7.79 -7.95
C VAL A 267 -7.94 6.99 -7.10
N GLY A 268 -9.12 7.55 -6.80
CA GLY A 268 -10.14 6.99 -5.93
C GLY A 268 -11.09 5.99 -6.58
N TYR A 269 -12.06 5.50 -5.79
CA TYR A 269 -13.05 4.48 -6.19
C TYR A 269 -14.47 5.01 -6.41
N THR A 270 -14.74 6.28 -6.11
CA THR A 270 -16.04 6.94 -6.30
C THR A 270 -15.85 8.31 -6.95
N SER A 271 -16.93 8.97 -7.36
CA SER A 271 -16.87 10.33 -7.91
C SER A 271 -16.69 11.36 -6.79
N TYR A 272 -15.94 12.42 -7.07
CA TYR A 272 -15.65 13.49 -6.12
C TYR A 272 -16.14 14.84 -6.65
N PRO A 273 -16.36 15.83 -5.77
CA PRO A 273 -16.56 17.21 -6.19
C PRO A 273 -15.42 17.69 -7.08
N ASP A 274 -15.75 18.46 -8.12
CA ASP A 274 -14.80 18.86 -9.15
C ASP A 274 -13.56 19.55 -8.57
N ASN A 275 -13.73 20.41 -7.56
CA ASN A 275 -12.64 21.15 -6.94
C ASN A 275 -11.57 20.23 -6.28
N VAL A 276 -11.95 19.04 -5.82
CA VAL A 276 -11.01 18.02 -5.31
C VAL A 276 -10.11 17.48 -6.43
N ILE A 277 -10.69 17.29 -7.63
CA ILE A 277 -9.95 16.79 -8.80
C ILE A 277 -8.95 17.85 -9.29
N TYR A 278 -9.38 19.12 -9.38
CA TYR A 278 -8.48 20.23 -9.72
C TYR A 278 -7.34 20.39 -8.72
N ASP A 279 -7.63 20.35 -7.41
CA ASP A 279 -6.63 20.45 -6.35
C ASP A 279 -5.60 19.31 -6.43
N PHE A 280 -6.06 18.06 -6.64
CA PHE A 280 -5.18 16.91 -6.80
C PHE A 280 -4.24 17.07 -8.00
N CYS A 281 -4.76 17.44 -9.17
CA CYS A 281 -3.96 17.63 -10.38
C CYS A 281 -2.90 18.72 -10.20
N ALA A 282 -3.27 19.87 -9.61
CA ALA A 282 -2.35 20.96 -9.35
C ALA A 282 -1.17 20.52 -8.46
N LYS A 283 -1.47 19.81 -7.37
CA LYS A 283 -0.46 19.30 -6.44
C LYS A 283 0.40 18.19 -7.05
N ALA A 284 -0.17 17.33 -7.89
CA ALA A 284 0.57 16.31 -8.62
C ALA A 284 1.62 16.93 -9.57
N VAL A 285 1.23 17.92 -10.38
CA VAL A 285 2.16 18.64 -11.25
C VAL A 285 3.24 19.37 -10.43
N GLN A 286 2.84 20.09 -9.37
CA GLN A 286 3.78 20.79 -8.49
C GLN A 286 4.80 19.84 -7.84
N SER A 287 4.39 18.61 -7.55
CA SER A 287 5.25 17.57 -6.94
C SER A 287 6.15 16.86 -7.96
N GLY A 288 5.98 17.11 -9.26
CA GLY A 288 6.84 16.61 -10.32
C GLY A 288 6.22 15.57 -11.26
N MET A 289 4.90 15.40 -11.26
CA MET A 289 4.18 14.62 -12.26
C MET A 289 4.11 15.38 -13.59
N ASP A 290 4.41 14.73 -14.70
CA ASP A 290 4.45 15.39 -16.02
C ASP A 290 3.27 14.94 -16.92
N ILE A 291 3.00 13.63 -17.00
CA ILE A 291 2.01 13.04 -17.92
C ILE A 291 0.86 12.38 -17.13
N PHE A 292 -0.37 12.70 -17.49
CA PHE A 292 -1.57 12.08 -16.93
C PHE A 292 -2.25 11.27 -18.03
N ARG A 293 -2.21 9.94 -17.90
CA ARG A 293 -3.00 9.02 -18.72
C ARG A 293 -4.41 8.96 -18.15
N ILE A 294 -5.32 9.74 -18.74
CA ILE A 294 -6.70 9.92 -18.32
C ILE A 294 -7.58 8.88 -19.00
N PHE A 295 -8.30 8.08 -18.23
CA PHE A 295 -9.25 7.10 -18.76
C PHE A 295 -10.56 7.11 -17.97
N ASP A 296 -11.59 6.47 -18.53
CA ASP A 296 -12.84 6.15 -17.85
C ASP A 296 -13.13 4.65 -17.98
N SER A 297 -13.75 4.05 -16.96
CA SER A 297 -13.93 2.60 -16.93
C SER A 297 -14.96 2.05 -17.91
N LEU A 298 -15.77 2.93 -18.51
CA LEU A 298 -16.80 2.62 -19.48
C LEU A 298 -16.56 3.31 -20.84
N ASN A 299 -15.40 3.96 -21.03
CA ASN A 299 -15.18 4.94 -22.11
C ASN A 299 -16.28 6.02 -22.14
N TYR A 300 -16.69 6.52 -20.96
CA TYR A 300 -17.69 7.57 -20.85
C TYR A 300 -17.02 8.96 -20.86
N ILE A 301 -17.16 9.69 -21.97
CA ILE A 301 -16.44 10.95 -22.22
C ILE A 301 -16.71 12.04 -21.16
N GLU A 302 -17.92 12.12 -20.60
CA GLU A 302 -18.26 13.16 -19.63
C GLU A 302 -17.40 13.09 -18.37
N ASN A 303 -17.07 11.87 -17.92
CA ASN A 303 -16.16 11.67 -16.79
C ASN A 303 -14.73 12.11 -17.15
N MET A 304 -14.31 11.88 -18.39
CA MET A 304 -12.96 12.23 -18.86
C MET A 304 -12.78 13.74 -19.03
N ARG A 305 -13.82 14.48 -19.46
CA ARG A 305 -13.77 15.94 -19.64
C ARG A 305 -13.29 16.68 -18.40
N LEU A 306 -13.76 16.30 -17.22
CA LEU A 306 -13.32 16.90 -15.96
C LEU A 306 -11.81 16.72 -15.76
N GLY A 307 -11.32 15.48 -15.88
CA GLY A 307 -9.90 15.17 -15.73
C GLY A 307 -9.03 15.90 -16.76
N ILE A 308 -9.45 15.91 -18.03
CA ILE A 308 -8.73 16.60 -19.11
C ILE A 308 -8.58 18.09 -18.79
N ARG A 309 -9.66 18.75 -18.36
CA ARG A 309 -9.64 20.17 -18.00
C ARG A 309 -8.79 20.43 -16.75
N ALA A 310 -8.88 19.58 -15.73
CA ALA A 310 -8.11 19.71 -14.49
C ALA A 310 -6.59 19.59 -14.75
N VAL A 311 -6.16 18.61 -15.55
CA VAL A 311 -4.75 18.44 -15.91
C VAL A 311 -4.23 19.60 -16.77
N LYS A 312 -5.02 20.06 -17.75
CA LYS A 312 -4.68 21.26 -18.53
C LYS A 312 -4.51 22.49 -17.65
N ALA A 313 -5.44 22.71 -16.72
CA ALA A 313 -5.38 23.83 -15.78
C ALA A 313 -4.15 23.74 -14.85
N ALA A 314 -3.73 22.53 -14.49
CA ALA A 314 -2.51 22.29 -13.72
C ALA A 314 -1.21 22.45 -14.55
N GLY A 315 -1.32 22.52 -15.88
CA GLY A 315 -0.18 22.64 -16.79
C GLY A 315 0.48 21.32 -17.20
N GLY A 316 -0.13 20.17 -16.88
CA GLY A 316 0.39 18.84 -17.21
C GLY A 316 0.10 18.38 -18.65
N ILE A 317 0.79 17.33 -19.09
CA ILE A 317 0.54 16.69 -20.38
C ILE A 317 -0.68 15.76 -20.26
N VAL A 318 -1.76 16.14 -20.93
CA VAL A 318 -2.94 15.28 -21.15
C VAL A 318 -2.65 14.20 -22.19
N GLU A 319 -2.60 12.96 -21.71
CA GLU A 319 -2.75 11.75 -22.52
C GLU A 319 -4.13 11.15 -22.26
N ALA A 320 -5.06 11.21 -23.21
CA ALA A 320 -6.39 10.62 -22.99
C ALA A 320 -6.50 9.24 -23.63
N ALA A 321 -7.09 8.29 -22.90
CA ALA A 321 -7.10 6.90 -23.27
C ALA A 321 -8.48 6.43 -23.76
N VAL A 322 -8.48 5.66 -24.84
CA VAL A 322 -9.57 4.76 -25.18
C VAL A 322 -9.26 3.37 -24.64
N CYS A 323 -10.12 2.83 -23.78
CA CYS A 323 -9.98 1.46 -23.31
C CYS A 323 -10.45 0.49 -24.39
N TYR A 324 -9.61 -0.49 -24.73
CA TYR A 324 -9.88 -1.48 -25.77
C TYR A 324 -10.58 -2.71 -25.19
N THR A 325 -11.64 -3.16 -25.86
CA THR A 325 -12.41 -4.38 -25.54
C THR A 325 -12.95 -5.04 -26.82
N GLY A 326 -13.23 -6.34 -26.77
CA GLY A 326 -13.64 -7.10 -27.95
C GLY A 326 -12.51 -7.27 -28.98
N ASP A 327 -12.86 -7.28 -30.27
CA ASP A 327 -11.92 -7.56 -31.35
C ASP A 327 -12.30 -6.82 -32.64
N VAL A 328 -11.56 -5.77 -33.00
CA VAL A 328 -11.81 -5.01 -34.25
C VAL A 328 -11.51 -5.81 -35.53
N SER A 329 -10.79 -6.92 -35.41
CA SER A 329 -10.52 -7.81 -36.55
C SER A 329 -11.61 -8.87 -36.74
N ASP A 330 -12.53 -9.03 -35.79
CA ASP A 330 -13.67 -9.95 -35.90
C ASP A 330 -14.94 -9.21 -36.37
N PRO A 331 -15.41 -9.45 -37.61
CA PRO A 331 -16.61 -8.79 -38.12
C PRO A 331 -17.90 -9.19 -37.38
N LYS A 332 -17.89 -10.26 -36.56
CA LYS A 332 -19.04 -10.67 -35.75
C LYS A 332 -19.23 -9.80 -34.51
N ARG A 333 -18.18 -9.10 -34.05
CA ARG A 333 -18.23 -8.17 -32.91
C ARG A 333 -18.70 -6.80 -33.38
N THR A 334 -20.01 -6.59 -33.39
CA THR A 334 -20.61 -5.37 -33.97
C THR A 334 -20.67 -4.17 -33.01
N LYS A 335 -20.68 -4.39 -31.69
CA LYS A 335 -20.83 -3.33 -30.68
C LYS A 335 -19.59 -2.44 -30.57
N HIS A 336 -18.44 -3.03 -30.25
CA HIS A 336 -17.13 -2.35 -30.12
C HIS A 336 -16.31 -2.53 -31.41
N ASN A 337 -16.87 -2.08 -32.52
CA ASN A 337 -16.25 -2.19 -33.85
C ASN A 337 -15.26 -1.04 -34.12
N LEU A 338 -14.60 -1.03 -35.29
CA LEU A 338 -13.65 0.04 -35.63
C LEU A 338 -14.27 1.45 -35.63
N ALA A 339 -15.53 1.59 -36.06
CA ALA A 339 -16.21 2.88 -36.08
C ALA A 339 -16.45 3.44 -34.67
N TYR A 340 -16.78 2.57 -33.71
CA TYR A 340 -16.88 2.95 -32.29
C TYR A 340 -15.57 3.61 -31.81
N TYR A 341 -14.43 2.96 -32.04
CA TYR A 341 -13.13 3.50 -31.65
C TYR A 341 -12.80 4.82 -32.35
N LEU A 342 -13.00 4.91 -33.67
CA LEU A 342 -12.69 6.14 -34.42
C LEU A 342 -13.60 7.33 -34.08
N ASN A 343 -14.83 7.07 -33.62
CA ASN A 343 -15.75 8.09 -33.13
C ASN A 343 -15.34 8.55 -31.74
N PHE A 344 -15.06 7.62 -30.83
CA PHE A 344 -14.62 7.99 -29.48
C PHE A 344 -13.28 8.74 -29.48
N VAL A 345 -12.33 8.32 -30.32
CA VAL A 345 -11.07 9.06 -30.53
C VAL A 345 -11.33 10.48 -31.06
N GLN A 346 -12.31 10.66 -31.95
CA GLN A 346 -12.68 12.01 -32.42
C GLN A 346 -13.21 12.88 -31.27
N GLU A 347 -14.00 12.33 -30.35
CA GLU A 347 -14.46 13.05 -29.17
C GLU A 347 -13.28 13.47 -28.28
N LEU A 348 -12.33 12.57 -28.01
CA LEU A 348 -11.12 12.87 -27.25
C LEU A 348 -10.28 13.97 -27.92
N VAL A 349 -10.05 13.88 -29.23
CA VAL A 349 -9.33 14.89 -30.01
C VAL A 349 -10.03 16.25 -29.94
N SER A 350 -11.36 16.26 -29.92
CA SER A 350 -12.15 17.51 -29.83
C SER A 350 -11.99 18.20 -28.46
N GLU A 351 -11.63 17.47 -27.40
CA GLU A 351 -11.27 18.04 -26.09
C GLU A 351 -9.82 18.59 -26.07
N GLY A 352 -9.07 18.47 -27.17
CA GLY A 352 -7.72 19.01 -27.34
C GLY A 352 -6.65 18.27 -26.54
N ILE A 353 -6.67 16.94 -26.58
CA ILE A 353 -5.65 16.10 -25.94
C ILE A 353 -4.29 16.29 -26.63
N HIS A 354 -3.18 16.08 -25.91
CA HIS A 354 -1.85 16.17 -26.52
C HIS A 354 -1.41 14.82 -27.10
N ILE A 355 -1.81 13.71 -26.45
CA ILE A 355 -1.44 12.34 -26.82
C ILE A 355 -2.70 11.47 -26.69
N LEU A 356 -2.91 10.56 -27.63
CA LEU A 356 -3.92 9.52 -27.53
C LEU A 356 -3.29 8.24 -26.99
N ALA A 357 -3.89 7.66 -25.96
CA ALA A 357 -3.58 6.30 -25.52
C ALA A 357 -4.63 5.29 -26.00
N ILE A 358 -4.17 4.12 -26.44
CA ILE A 358 -4.99 2.92 -26.60
C ILE A 358 -4.66 2.02 -25.40
N LYS A 359 -5.59 1.91 -24.46
CA LYS A 359 -5.40 1.12 -23.24
C LYS A 359 -6.08 -0.25 -23.38
N ASP A 360 -5.31 -1.25 -23.78
CA ASP A 360 -5.71 -2.65 -23.76
C ASP A 360 -5.37 -3.31 -22.42
N MET A 361 -6.22 -3.08 -21.42
CA MET A 361 -6.01 -3.52 -20.02
C MET A 361 -6.02 -5.04 -19.80
N ALA A 362 -6.47 -5.82 -20.79
CA ALA A 362 -6.60 -7.27 -20.67
C ALA A 362 -5.65 -8.05 -21.60
N GLY A 363 -5.04 -7.40 -22.60
CA GLY A 363 -4.21 -8.08 -23.59
C GLY A 363 -5.04 -8.70 -24.72
N LEU A 364 -6.10 -8.00 -25.15
CA LEU A 364 -7.03 -8.44 -26.20
C LEU A 364 -6.61 -7.97 -27.60
N LEU A 365 -5.74 -6.97 -27.69
CA LEU A 365 -5.33 -6.37 -28.94
C LEU A 365 -4.34 -7.29 -29.66
N LYS A 366 -4.86 -8.24 -30.44
CA LYS A 366 -4.08 -9.16 -31.30
C LYS A 366 -3.27 -8.37 -32.34
N PRO A 367 -2.18 -8.93 -32.90
CA PRO A 367 -1.35 -8.21 -33.88
C PRO A 367 -2.13 -7.66 -35.08
N ALA A 368 -3.05 -8.45 -35.68
CA ALA A 368 -3.88 -7.98 -36.79
C ALA A 368 -4.82 -6.84 -36.38
N ALA A 369 -5.40 -6.92 -35.18
CA ALA A 369 -6.26 -5.88 -34.61
C ALA A 369 -5.46 -4.60 -34.30
N ALA A 370 -4.23 -4.72 -33.80
CA ALA A 370 -3.31 -3.61 -33.58
C ALA A 370 -3.03 -2.87 -34.89
N THR A 371 -2.67 -3.61 -35.96
CA THR A 371 -2.42 -3.02 -37.28
C THR A 371 -3.64 -2.27 -37.82
N ILE A 372 -4.83 -2.85 -37.71
CA ILE A 372 -6.08 -2.24 -38.18
C ILE A 372 -6.38 -0.96 -37.38
N LEU A 373 -6.39 -1.05 -36.05
CA LEU A 373 -6.81 0.05 -35.18
C LEU A 373 -5.83 1.22 -35.24
N VAL A 374 -4.55 0.95 -35.01
CA VAL A 374 -3.50 1.98 -35.00
C VAL A 374 -3.37 2.62 -36.38
N GLY A 375 -3.35 1.82 -37.45
CA GLY A 375 -3.26 2.34 -38.81
C GLY A 375 -4.46 3.21 -39.21
N ALA A 376 -5.67 2.81 -38.81
CA ALA A 376 -6.88 3.60 -39.06
C ALA A 376 -6.88 4.94 -38.29
N ILE A 377 -6.44 4.92 -37.02
CA ILE A 377 -6.31 6.14 -36.20
C ILE A 377 -5.25 7.06 -36.79
N ARG A 378 -4.05 6.54 -37.11
CA ARG A 378 -2.96 7.31 -37.73
C ARG A 378 -3.41 7.95 -39.05
N LYS A 379 -4.14 7.22 -39.89
CA LYS A 379 -4.67 7.74 -41.16
C LYS A 379 -5.65 8.90 -40.94
N LYS A 380 -6.50 8.83 -39.92
CA LYS A 380 -7.49 9.87 -39.61
C LYS A 380 -6.86 11.07 -38.89
N PHE A 381 -5.86 10.85 -38.05
CA PHE A 381 -5.19 11.85 -37.21
C PHE A 381 -3.66 11.79 -37.38
N PRO A 382 -3.11 12.30 -38.49
CA PRO A 382 -1.70 12.13 -38.84
C PRO A 382 -0.71 12.76 -37.85
N ASP A 383 -1.09 13.87 -37.22
CA ASP A 383 -0.24 14.66 -36.33
C ASP A 383 -0.35 14.27 -34.85
N LEU A 384 -1.35 13.46 -34.48
CA LEU A 384 -1.62 13.08 -33.10
C LEU A 384 -0.66 11.96 -32.66
N PRO A 385 0.13 12.13 -31.57
CA PRO A 385 0.89 11.02 -31.02
C PRO A 385 -0.02 9.89 -30.54
N ILE A 386 0.33 8.64 -30.87
CA ILE A 386 -0.39 7.43 -30.50
C ILE A 386 0.49 6.60 -29.56
N HIS A 387 -0.01 6.40 -28.35
CA HIS A 387 0.59 5.58 -27.31
C HIS A 387 -0.21 4.29 -27.14
N VAL A 388 0.42 3.13 -27.26
CA VAL A 388 -0.26 1.84 -27.11
C VAL A 388 0.19 1.13 -25.84
N HIS A 389 -0.79 0.79 -25.01
CA HIS A 389 -0.62 0.01 -23.79
C HIS A 389 -1.33 -1.34 -23.94
N THR A 390 -0.65 -2.43 -23.61
CA THR A 390 -1.25 -3.77 -23.55
C THR A 390 -0.72 -4.57 -22.35
N HIS A 391 -1.32 -5.72 -22.11
CA HIS A 391 -0.81 -6.75 -21.21
C HIS A 391 -0.46 -8.00 -22.02
N ASP A 392 0.52 -8.77 -21.56
CA ASP A 392 1.00 -9.98 -22.23
C ASP A 392 0.27 -11.25 -21.74
N THR A 393 -0.98 -11.10 -21.28
CA THR A 393 -1.75 -12.18 -20.62
C THR A 393 -1.89 -13.40 -21.53
N ALA A 394 -2.11 -13.16 -22.82
CA ALA A 394 -2.24 -14.20 -23.83
C ALA A 394 -0.90 -14.67 -24.42
N GLY A 395 0.23 -14.06 -24.04
CA GLY A 395 1.56 -14.34 -24.60
C GLY A 395 1.77 -13.81 -26.02
N THR A 396 0.94 -12.87 -26.47
CA THR A 396 1.01 -12.25 -27.81
C THR A 396 1.41 -10.78 -27.76
N GLY A 397 1.65 -10.23 -26.57
CA GLY A 397 1.83 -8.79 -26.35
C GLY A 397 3.06 -8.24 -27.05
N VAL A 398 4.19 -8.96 -27.06
CA VAL A 398 5.39 -8.56 -27.82
C VAL A 398 5.06 -8.40 -29.31
N ALA A 399 4.41 -9.39 -29.91
CA ALA A 399 4.01 -9.35 -31.31
C ALA A 399 3.01 -8.22 -31.59
N SER A 400 2.08 -7.96 -30.67
CA SER A 400 1.12 -6.86 -30.78
C SER A 400 1.78 -5.48 -30.70
N MET A 401 2.78 -5.30 -29.84
CA MET A 401 3.52 -4.03 -29.75
C MET A 401 4.39 -3.79 -30.99
N LEU A 402 5.03 -4.83 -31.53
CA LEU A 402 5.74 -4.73 -32.81
C LEU A 402 4.79 -4.36 -33.96
N ALA A 403 3.61 -4.97 -34.01
CA ALA A 403 2.58 -4.64 -34.99
C ALA A 403 2.05 -3.20 -34.83
N ALA A 404 1.85 -2.74 -33.59
CA ALA A 404 1.45 -1.37 -33.30
C ALA A 404 2.52 -0.35 -33.73
N ALA A 405 3.79 -0.60 -33.42
CA ALA A 405 4.91 0.24 -33.85
C ALA A 405 4.99 0.31 -35.38
N ALA A 406 4.92 -0.83 -36.07
CA ALA A 406 4.91 -0.90 -37.54
C ALA A 406 3.69 -0.18 -38.17
N ALA A 407 2.56 -0.13 -37.46
CA ALA A 407 1.36 0.59 -37.90
C ALA A 407 1.40 2.11 -37.60
N GLY A 408 2.47 2.60 -36.95
CA GLY A 408 2.70 4.02 -36.70
C GLY A 408 2.33 4.50 -35.29
N ALA A 409 2.35 3.62 -34.29
CA ALA A 409 2.39 4.03 -32.89
C ALA A 409 3.74 4.72 -32.57
N ASP A 410 3.69 5.84 -31.84
CA ASP A 410 4.88 6.60 -31.46
C ASP A 410 5.48 6.10 -30.14
N VAL A 411 4.64 5.51 -29.27
CA VAL A 411 5.05 5.01 -27.95
C VAL A 411 4.36 3.68 -27.64
N ILE A 412 5.10 2.76 -27.01
CA ILE A 412 4.58 1.48 -26.50
C ILE A 412 4.97 1.25 -25.02
N ASP A 413 4.03 0.74 -24.22
CA ASP A 413 4.29 0.35 -22.83
C ASP A 413 4.98 -1.02 -22.76
N LEU A 414 6.11 -1.08 -22.05
CA LEU A 414 6.88 -2.29 -21.79
C LEU A 414 7.28 -2.35 -20.31
N ALA A 415 7.65 -3.54 -19.83
CA ALA A 415 8.24 -3.71 -18.51
C ALA A 415 9.60 -4.41 -18.64
N ILE A 416 10.49 -4.19 -17.66
CA ILE A 416 11.74 -4.96 -17.56
C ILE A 416 11.45 -6.46 -17.50
N ASP A 417 12.32 -7.26 -18.11
CA ASP A 417 12.04 -8.65 -18.48
C ASP A 417 11.52 -9.50 -17.31
N VAL A 418 12.20 -9.47 -16.16
CA VAL A 418 11.77 -10.19 -14.97
C VAL A 418 10.51 -9.63 -14.31
N MET A 419 10.06 -8.43 -14.70
CA MET A 419 8.81 -7.80 -14.29
C MET A 419 7.77 -7.77 -15.42
N SER A 420 8.01 -8.50 -16.51
CA SER A 420 7.18 -8.54 -17.72
C SER A 420 6.48 -9.90 -17.88
N GLY A 421 5.69 -10.03 -18.96
CA GLY A 421 5.01 -11.26 -19.34
C GLY A 421 3.79 -11.55 -18.46
N ILE A 422 3.08 -12.63 -18.79
CA ILE A 422 1.85 -13.05 -18.09
C ILE A 422 0.88 -11.86 -17.93
N THR A 423 0.37 -11.59 -16.74
CA THR A 423 -0.52 -10.44 -16.51
C THR A 423 0.16 -9.07 -16.57
N SER A 424 1.48 -8.97 -16.75
CA SER A 424 2.23 -7.71 -16.88
C SER A 424 2.32 -7.24 -18.34
N GLN A 425 3.08 -6.18 -18.60
CA GLN A 425 3.39 -5.70 -19.95
C GLN A 425 4.34 -6.66 -20.69
N PRO A 426 4.46 -6.53 -22.03
CA PRO A 426 5.47 -7.24 -22.81
C PRO A 426 6.91 -6.92 -22.39
N SER A 427 7.82 -7.86 -22.61
CA SER A 427 9.25 -7.73 -22.27
C SER A 427 9.92 -6.59 -23.04
N MET A 428 10.55 -5.68 -22.29
CA MET A 428 11.33 -4.58 -22.83
C MET A 428 12.54 -5.05 -23.62
N GLY A 429 13.33 -5.99 -23.06
CA GLY A 429 14.52 -6.53 -23.72
C GLY A 429 14.19 -7.23 -25.04
N ALA A 430 13.09 -7.98 -25.09
CA ALA A 430 12.64 -8.64 -26.31
C ALA A 430 12.30 -7.63 -27.41
N VAL A 431 11.56 -6.57 -27.09
CA VAL A 431 11.16 -5.55 -28.08
C VAL A 431 12.35 -4.66 -28.49
N VAL A 432 13.19 -4.23 -27.55
CA VAL A 432 14.40 -3.45 -27.85
C VAL A 432 15.31 -4.24 -28.81
N SER A 433 15.57 -5.51 -28.52
CA SER A 433 16.37 -6.38 -29.38
C SER A 433 15.72 -6.60 -30.76
N ALA A 434 14.41 -6.78 -30.81
CA ALA A 434 13.68 -7.00 -32.06
C ALA A 434 13.72 -5.77 -33.00
N LEU A 435 13.88 -4.56 -32.45
CA LEU A 435 13.87 -3.31 -33.20
C LEU A 435 15.27 -2.74 -33.51
N GLU A 436 16.32 -3.26 -32.88
CA GLU A 436 17.70 -2.71 -32.94
C GLU A 436 18.24 -2.53 -34.36
N HIS A 437 17.89 -3.43 -35.28
CA HIS A 437 18.34 -3.42 -36.68
C HIS A 437 17.23 -3.00 -37.66
N THR A 438 16.27 -2.22 -37.17
CA THR A 438 15.16 -1.68 -37.96
C THR A 438 15.18 -0.15 -37.94
N GLU A 439 14.39 0.49 -38.80
CA GLU A 439 14.19 1.94 -38.78
C GLU A 439 13.40 2.41 -37.54
N LEU A 440 12.79 1.48 -36.80
CA LEU A 440 11.96 1.75 -35.63
C LEU A 440 12.73 1.68 -34.29
N GLY A 441 14.06 1.78 -34.33
CA GLY A 441 14.91 1.67 -33.14
C GLY A 441 14.50 2.61 -31.97
N THR A 442 14.60 2.09 -30.75
CA THR A 442 14.08 2.76 -29.53
C THR A 442 15.05 3.76 -28.93
N GLY A 443 16.32 3.77 -29.35
CA GLY A 443 17.39 4.59 -28.78
C GLY A 443 17.83 4.16 -27.37
N ILE A 444 17.40 2.97 -26.91
CA ILE A 444 17.80 2.34 -25.64
C ILE A 444 18.69 1.14 -25.95
N ARG A 445 19.80 0.97 -25.21
CA ARG A 445 20.73 -0.14 -25.42
C ARG A 445 20.26 -1.41 -24.69
N GLN A 446 20.41 -2.55 -25.34
CA GLN A 446 20.09 -3.85 -24.73
C GLN A 446 20.95 -4.16 -23.50
N GLU A 447 22.21 -3.72 -23.48
CA GLU A 447 23.11 -3.85 -22.33
C GLU A 447 22.57 -3.11 -21.09
N ASP A 448 22.05 -1.89 -21.29
CA ASP A 448 21.49 -1.08 -20.20
C ASP A 448 20.22 -1.72 -19.63
N VAL A 449 19.36 -2.27 -20.50
CA VAL A 449 18.15 -3.03 -20.11
C VAL A 449 18.53 -4.27 -19.30
N THR A 450 19.54 -5.02 -19.76
CA THR A 450 20.05 -6.22 -19.09
C THR A 450 20.62 -5.88 -17.71
N ALA A 451 21.37 -4.78 -17.60
CA ALA A 451 21.92 -4.32 -16.34
C ALA A 451 20.81 -4.06 -15.31
N ILE A 452 19.80 -3.23 -15.63
CA ILE A 452 18.71 -2.94 -14.69
C ILE A 452 17.80 -4.16 -14.45
N ASN A 453 17.69 -5.09 -15.40
CA ASN A 453 16.98 -6.36 -15.18
C ASN A 453 17.62 -7.18 -14.03
N SER A 454 18.96 -7.23 -13.94
CA SER A 454 19.65 -7.97 -12.87
C SER A 454 19.34 -7.45 -11.46
N TYR A 455 19.02 -6.16 -11.32
CA TYR A 455 18.52 -5.61 -10.06
C TYR A 455 17.12 -6.14 -9.75
N TRP A 456 16.22 -6.07 -10.74
CA TRP A 456 14.84 -6.51 -10.57
C TRP A 456 14.71 -8.02 -10.36
N GLU A 457 15.65 -8.82 -10.85
CA GLU A 457 15.72 -10.26 -10.57
C GLU A 457 15.90 -10.52 -9.08
N GLN A 458 16.76 -9.76 -8.42
CA GLN A 458 16.95 -9.82 -6.98
C GLN A 458 15.76 -9.20 -6.25
N ALA A 459 15.30 -8.01 -6.68
CA ALA A 459 14.23 -7.30 -6.01
C ALA A 459 12.91 -8.07 -6.02
N ARG A 460 12.54 -8.75 -7.13
CA ARG A 460 11.32 -9.56 -7.22
C ARG A 460 11.29 -10.68 -6.17
N LEU A 461 12.45 -11.27 -5.83
CA LEU A 461 12.56 -12.29 -4.78
C LEU A 461 12.27 -11.74 -3.37
N LEU A 462 12.39 -10.44 -3.13
CA LEU A 462 11.94 -9.83 -1.87
C LEU A 462 10.41 -9.87 -1.73
N TYR A 463 9.70 -9.90 -2.86
CA TYR A 463 8.23 -9.86 -2.92
C TYR A 463 7.61 -11.22 -3.22
N SER A 464 8.38 -12.31 -3.08
CA SER A 464 7.93 -13.68 -3.39
C SER A 464 6.63 -14.08 -2.67
N GLY A 465 6.38 -13.53 -1.48
CA GLY A 465 5.16 -13.78 -0.73
C GLY A 465 3.89 -13.17 -1.36
N PHE A 466 4.01 -12.32 -2.37
CA PHE A 466 2.88 -11.70 -3.07
C PHE A 466 2.67 -12.22 -4.49
N GLU A 467 3.45 -13.22 -4.92
CA GLU A 467 3.30 -13.84 -6.23
C GLU A 467 1.96 -14.55 -6.35
N ALA A 468 1.19 -14.22 -7.40
CA ALA A 468 -0.08 -14.87 -7.68
C ALA A 468 0.06 -16.33 -8.17
N ASN A 469 1.30 -16.83 -8.33
CA ASN A 469 1.64 -18.18 -8.80
C ASN A 469 1.01 -18.54 -10.16
N VAL A 470 0.70 -17.55 -11.01
CA VAL A 470 0.39 -17.80 -12.43
C VAL A 470 1.70 -17.92 -13.18
N ARG A 471 1.94 -19.11 -13.73
CA ARG A 471 3.26 -19.54 -14.25
C ARG A 471 3.46 -19.30 -15.74
N ALA A 472 2.38 -19.05 -16.48
CA ALA A 472 2.38 -18.96 -17.93
C ALA A 472 1.24 -18.08 -18.43
N ALA A 473 1.33 -17.68 -19.70
CA ALA A 473 0.25 -17.01 -20.41
C ALA A 473 -1.02 -17.88 -20.47
N ASP A 474 -2.19 -17.23 -20.48
CA ASP A 474 -3.51 -17.84 -20.64
C ASP A 474 -4.28 -17.16 -21.79
N SER A 475 -4.41 -17.85 -22.92
CA SER A 475 -5.18 -17.37 -24.08
C SER A 475 -6.70 -17.38 -23.83
N GLY A 476 -7.16 -17.97 -22.74
CA GLY A 476 -8.54 -17.87 -22.26
C GLY A 476 -9.00 -16.43 -22.04
N VAL A 477 -8.07 -15.48 -21.87
CA VAL A 477 -8.37 -14.05 -21.77
C VAL A 477 -9.16 -13.50 -22.96
N TYR A 478 -9.00 -14.06 -24.16
CA TYR A 478 -9.80 -13.69 -25.32
C TYR A 478 -11.29 -14.06 -25.21
N GLN A 479 -11.66 -14.90 -24.24
CA GLN A 479 -13.04 -15.30 -23.97
C GLN A 479 -13.64 -14.55 -22.79
N HIS A 480 -12.92 -14.49 -21.66
CA HIS A 480 -13.44 -13.87 -20.43
C HIS A 480 -13.09 -12.39 -20.30
N GLU A 481 -12.09 -11.90 -21.05
CA GLU A 481 -11.71 -10.48 -21.12
C GLU A 481 -11.46 -9.85 -19.72
N MET A 482 -10.91 -10.64 -18.79
CA MET A 482 -10.53 -10.13 -17.45
C MET A 482 -9.20 -9.38 -17.56
N PRO A 483 -9.10 -8.15 -17.05
CA PRO A 483 -7.81 -7.47 -16.90
C PRO A 483 -6.85 -8.22 -16.01
N GLY A 484 -5.54 -8.02 -16.21
CA GLY A 484 -4.49 -8.73 -15.47
C GLY A 484 -4.66 -8.68 -13.95
N GLY A 485 -4.75 -7.47 -13.39
CA GLY A 485 -4.97 -7.29 -11.95
C GLY A 485 -6.34 -7.78 -11.44
N GLN A 486 -7.37 -7.85 -12.29
CA GLN A 486 -8.66 -8.42 -11.89
C GLN A 486 -8.56 -9.95 -11.80
N TYR A 487 -7.84 -10.59 -12.71
CA TYR A 487 -7.68 -12.05 -12.74
C TYR A 487 -7.06 -12.58 -11.45
N THR A 488 -5.93 -12.00 -11.02
CA THR A 488 -5.21 -12.41 -9.81
C THR A 488 -6.00 -12.12 -8.54
N ASN A 489 -6.65 -10.94 -8.46
CA ASN A 489 -7.50 -10.59 -7.33
C ASN A 489 -8.73 -11.50 -7.20
N LEU A 490 -9.40 -11.81 -8.32
CA LEU A 490 -10.58 -12.67 -8.33
C LEU A 490 -10.24 -14.11 -7.96
N MET A 491 -9.07 -14.60 -8.37
CA MET A 491 -8.56 -15.90 -7.97
C MET A 491 -8.31 -15.98 -6.46
N PHE A 492 -7.72 -14.94 -5.88
CA PHE A 492 -7.49 -14.88 -4.43
C PHE A 492 -8.81 -14.81 -3.65
N GLN A 493 -9.78 -14.00 -4.11
CA GLN A 493 -11.12 -13.93 -3.50
C GLN A 493 -11.85 -15.28 -3.58
N ALA A 494 -11.80 -15.95 -4.73
CA ALA A 494 -12.41 -17.27 -4.91
C ALA A 494 -11.82 -18.29 -3.93
N GLN A 495 -10.51 -18.29 -3.71
CA GLN A 495 -9.86 -19.16 -2.71
C GLN A 495 -10.35 -18.86 -1.29
N GLN A 496 -10.45 -17.58 -0.91
CA GLN A 496 -10.94 -17.18 0.42
C GLN A 496 -12.40 -17.56 0.67
N LEU A 497 -13.23 -17.56 -0.38
CA LEU A 497 -14.64 -17.96 -0.31
C LEU A 497 -14.86 -19.48 -0.44
N GLY A 498 -13.80 -20.28 -0.52
CA GLY A 498 -13.90 -21.73 -0.70
C GLY A 498 -14.32 -22.16 -2.11
N LEU A 499 -14.33 -21.23 -3.08
CA LEU A 499 -14.65 -21.47 -4.50
C LEU A 499 -13.40 -21.74 -5.35
N GLY A 500 -12.23 -21.95 -4.73
CA GLY A 500 -10.96 -22.12 -5.46
C GLY A 500 -10.95 -23.30 -6.44
N THR A 501 -11.71 -24.37 -6.16
CA THR A 501 -11.87 -25.51 -7.07
C THR A 501 -12.79 -25.23 -8.25
N GLN A 502 -13.57 -24.14 -8.20
CA GLN A 502 -14.56 -23.72 -9.20
C GLN A 502 -14.06 -22.57 -10.08
N TRP A 503 -12.74 -22.45 -10.25
CA TRP A 503 -12.16 -21.32 -10.99
C TRP A 503 -12.62 -21.26 -12.45
N ASN A 504 -12.80 -22.41 -13.10
CA ASN A 504 -13.25 -22.46 -14.49
C ASN A 504 -14.71 -22.01 -14.63
N GLU A 505 -15.55 -22.35 -13.66
CA GLU A 505 -16.93 -21.90 -13.56
C GLU A 505 -16.99 -20.39 -13.36
N ILE A 506 -16.11 -19.82 -12.52
CA ILE A 506 -15.98 -18.37 -12.34
C ILE A 506 -15.57 -17.69 -13.64
N LYS A 507 -14.59 -18.24 -14.39
CA LYS A 507 -14.19 -17.69 -15.70
C LYS A 507 -15.37 -17.65 -16.68
N LYS A 508 -16.16 -18.73 -16.75
CA LYS A 508 -17.36 -18.78 -17.60
C LYS A 508 -18.43 -17.78 -17.13
N ALA A 509 -18.72 -17.76 -15.83
CA ALA A 509 -19.69 -16.84 -15.24
C ALA A 509 -19.28 -15.38 -15.43
N TYR A 510 -17.99 -15.06 -15.52
CA TYR A 510 -17.51 -13.71 -15.83
C TYR A 510 -17.88 -13.27 -17.25
N THR A 511 -17.80 -14.17 -18.24
CA THR A 511 -18.28 -13.91 -19.59
C THR A 511 -19.80 -13.66 -19.58
N ASP A 512 -20.57 -14.49 -18.87
CA ASP A 512 -22.02 -14.33 -18.76
C ASP A 512 -22.42 -13.04 -18.03
N ALA A 513 -21.70 -12.70 -16.96
CA ALA A 513 -21.86 -11.45 -16.22
C ALA A 513 -21.57 -10.22 -17.09
N ASN A 514 -20.54 -10.27 -17.95
CA ASN A 514 -20.28 -9.19 -18.92
C ASN A 514 -21.48 -8.99 -19.85
N LEU A 515 -22.08 -10.07 -20.36
CA LEU A 515 -23.26 -9.99 -21.21
C LEU A 515 -24.49 -9.45 -20.45
N LEU A 516 -24.69 -9.84 -19.19
CA LEU A 516 -25.73 -9.29 -18.31
C LEU A 516 -25.54 -7.79 -18.07
N CYS A 517 -24.31 -7.32 -17.96
CA CYS A 517 -23.99 -5.89 -17.87
C CYS A 517 -24.10 -5.16 -19.22
N GLY A 518 -24.33 -5.89 -20.32
CA GLY A 518 -24.54 -5.34 -21.66
C GLY A 518 -23.30 -5.34 -22.56
N ASP A 519 -22.30 -6.19 -22.34
CA ASP A 519 -21.02 -6.21 -23.06
C ASP A 519 -20.26 -4.88 -22.94
N ILE A 520 -19.66 -4.67 -21.76
CA ILE A 520 -19.04 -3.41 -21.35
C ILE A 520 -17.51 -3.45 -21.46
N VAL A 521 -16.91 -2.26 -21.45
CA VAL A 521 -15.48 -2.10 -21.15
C VAL A 521 -15.25 -2.53 -19.69
N LYS A 522 -14.27 -3.40 -19.47
CA LYS A 522 -13.98 -3.99 -18.15
C LYS A 522 -12.61 -3.56 -17.68
N VAL A 523 -12.55 -2.51 -16.87
CA VAL A 523 -11.34 -2.02 -16.20
C VAL A 523 -11.76 -1.44 -14.86
N THR A 524 -10.88 -1.32 -13.87
CA THR A 524 -11.31 -0.89 -12.53
C THR A 524 -12.01 0.49 -12.57
N PRO A 525 -13.22 0.64 -12.00
CA PRO A 525 -13.97 -0.36 -11.20
C PRO A 525 -14.98 -1.26 -11.95
N SER A 526 -15.29 -1.07 -13.23
CA SER A 526 -16.25 -1.91 -13.98
C SER A 526 -15.85 -3.40 -14.03
N SER A 527 -14.56 -3.72 -14.08
CA SER A 527 -14.08 -5.12 -14.02
C SER A 527 -14.43 -5.81 -12.69
N LYS A 528 -14.49 -5.06 -11.58
CA LYS A 528 -14.89 -5.55 -10.26
C LYS A 528 -16.38 -5.86 -10.24
N VAL A 529 -17.21 -5.01 -10.84
CA VAL A 529 -18.66 -5.23 -10.95
C VAL A 529 -18.95 -6.58 -11.59
N VAL A 530 -18.31 -6.86 -12.74
CA VAL A 530 -18.46 -8.13 -13.44
C VAL A 530 -17.92 -9.30 -12.60
N GLY A 531 -16.81 -9.10 -11.88
CA GLY A 531 -16.22 -10.12 -10.99
C GLY A 531 -17.09 -10.47 -9.77
N ASP A 532 -17.67 -9.47 -9.13
CA ASP A 532 -18.59 -9.64 -8.00
C ASP A 532 -19.87 -10.35 -8.46
N LEU A 533 -20.40 -9.98 -9.63
CA LEU A 533 -21.56 -10.65 -10.23
C LEU A 533 -21.25 -12.11 -10.60
N ALA A 534 -20.08 -12.39 -11.18
CA ALA A 534 -19.67 -13.75 -11.52
C ALA A 534 -19.54 -14.65 -10.29
N GLN A 535 -18.91 -14.17 -9.21
CA GLN A 535 -18.83 -14.90 -7.94
C GLN A 535 -20.20 -15.12 -7.33
N PHE A 536 -21.08 -14.10 -7.36
CA PHE A 536 -22.45 -14.23 -6.89
C PHE A 536 -23.23 -15.30 -7.66
N MET A 537 -23.10 -15.32 -8.98
CA MET A 537 -23.73 -16.34 -9.84
C MET A 537 -23.26 -17.75 -9.47
N VAL A 538 -21.95 -17.96 -9.38
CA VAL A 538 -21.38 -19.28 -9.04
C VAL A 538 -21.77 -19.71 -7.63
N SER A 539 -21.64 -18.83 -6.63
CA SER A 539 -21.99 -19.14 -5.23
C SER A 539 -23.47 -19.48 -5.04
N ASN A 540 -24.36 -18.98 -5.91
CA ASN A 540 -25.79 -19.23 -5.85
C ASN A 540 -26.26 -20.23 -6.91
N SER A 541 -25.33 -20.87 -7.65
CA SER A 541 -25.64 -21.82 -8.73
C SER A 541 -26.60 -21.25 -9.79
N LEU A 542 -26.43 -19.97 -10.14
CA LEU A 542 -27.26 -19.26 -11.11
C LEU A 542 -26.56 -19.25 -12.48
N ASN A 543 -27.31 -19.56 -13.54
CA ASN A 543 -26.90 -19.24 -14.91
C ASN A 543 -27.43 -17.85 -15.33
N ARG A 544 -27.12 -17.44 -16.55
CA ARG A 544 -27.52 -16.14 -17.09
C ARG A 544 -29.04 -15.97 -17.15
N GLU A 545 -29.75 -16.99 -17.61
CA GLU A 545 -31.21 -17.01 -17.74
C GLU A 545 -31.88 -16.93 -16.35
N ASP A 546 -31.35 -17.64 -15.35
CA ASP A 546 -31.81 -17.56 -13.96
C ASP A 546 -31.72 -16.12 -13.42
N VAL A 547 -30.62 -15.41 -13.70
CA VAL A 547 -30.46 -14.01 -13.28
C VAL A 547 -31.52 -13.12 -13.93
N LEU A 548 -31.79 -13.29 -15.22
CA LEU A 548 -32.79 -12.50 -15.94
C LEU A 548 -34.21 -12.75 -15.39
N GLU A 549 -34.56 -14.00 -15.11
CA GLU A 549 -35.89 -14.36 -14.59
C GLU A 549 -36.09 -13.96 -13.13
N LYS A 550 -35.04 -14.06 -12.30
CA LYS A 550 -35.14 -13.91 -10.83
C LYS A 550 -34.58 -12.57 -10.32
N ALA A 551 -34.13 -11.67 -11.19
CA ALA A 551 -33.51 -10.40 -10.78
C ALA A 551 -34.33 -9.60 -9.76
N ALA A 552 -35.66 -9.58 -9.89
CA ALA A 552 -36.54 -8.85 -8.98
C ALA A 552 -36.56 -9.40 -7.54
N SER A 553 -36.15 -10.65 -7.31
CA SER A 553 -36.13 -11.29 -5.98
C SER A 553 -34.72 -11.51 -5.41
N LEU A 554 -33.67 -11.43 -6.24
CA LEU A 554 -32.28 -11.63 -5.82
C LEU A 554 -31.71 -10.40 -5.11
N ASN A 555 -30.81 -10.60 -4.15
CA ASN A 555 -30.05 -9.53 -3.50
C ASN A 555 -28.65 -9.48 -4.10
N PHE A 556 -28.43 -8.56 -5.04
CA PHE A 556 -27.16 -8.43 -5.74
C PHE A 556 -26.08 -7.75 -4.88
N PRO A 557 -24.79 -8.02 -5.16
CA PRO A 557 -23.69 -7.26 -4.56
C PRO A 557 -23.84 -5.75 -4.78
N THR A 558 -23.43 -4.94 -3.80
CA THR A 558 -23.56 -3.47 -3.84
C THR A 558 -22.94 -2.86 -5.10
N SER A 559 -21.77 -3.34 -5.53
CA SER A 559 -21.09 -2.86 -6.75
C SER A 559 -21.93 -3.04 -8.02
N VAL A 560 -22.70 -4.13 -8.11
CA VAL A 560 -23.63 -4.42 -9.21
C VAL A 560 -24.81 -3.45 -9.18
N VAL A 561 -25.39 -3.25 -8.00
CA VAL A 561 -26.49 -2.31 -7.81
C VAL A 561 -26.04 -0.88 -8.18
N GLU A 562 -24.91 -0.42 -7.66
CA GLU A 562 -24.35 0.92 -7.92
C GLU A 562 -24.02 1.13 -9.41
N PHE A 563 -23.51 0.10 -10.09
CA PHE A 563 -23.34 0.14 -11.55
C PHE A 563 -24.67 0.39 -12.27
N PHE A 564 -25.70 -0.41 -11.99
CA PHE A 564 -27.01 -0.25 -12.63
C PHE A 564 -27.74 1.04 -12.21
N GLN A 565 -27.39 1.63 -11.06
CA GLN A 565 -27.85 2.97 -10.68
C GLN A 565 -27.18 4.07 -11.51
N GLY A 566 -25.97 3.86 -12.03
CA GLY A 566 -25.23 4.84 -12.83
C GLY A 566 -24.04 5.50 -12.12
N TYR A 567 -23.64 5.01 -10.93
CA TYR A 567 -22.53 5.61 -10.16
C TYR A 567 -21.15 5.52 -10.84
N LEU A 568 -21.00 4.63 -11.83
CA LEU A 568 -19.77 4.49 -12.61
C LEU A 568 -19.78 5.32 -13.90
N GLY A 569 -20.89 6.03 -14.19
CA GLY A 569 -21.17 6.63 -15.49
C GLY A 569 -22.09 5.76 -16.34
N GLN A 570 -22.21 6.12 -17.63
CA GLN A 570 -23.14 5.50 -18.56
C GLN A 570 -22.40 4.54 -19.51
N PRO A 571 -22.79 3.25 -19.60
CA PRO A 571 -22.16 2.31 -20.52
C PRO A 571 -22.55 2.62 -21.97
N TYR A 572 -21.63 2.39 -22.91
CA TYR A 572 -21.92 2.51 -24.34
C TYR A 572 -23.08 1.60 -24.75
N GLY A 573 -24.08 2.17 -25.45
CA GLY A 573 -25.32 1.47 -25.80
C GLY A 573 -26.38 1.44 -24.70
N GLY A 574 -26.12 2.05 -23.54
CA GLY A 574 -27.05 2.10 -22.41
C GLY A 574 -27.07 0.81 -21.58
N PHE A 575 -27.79 0.87 -20.46
CA PHE A 575 -27.99 -0.28 -19.58
C PHE A 575 -29.04 -1.26 -20.15
N PRO A 576 -28.86 -2.59 -19.98
CA PRO A 576 -29.88 -3.56 -20.38
C PRO A 576 -31.18 -3.43 -19.57
N GLU A 577 -32.31 -3.23 -20.27
CA GLU A 577 -33.66 -3.28 -19.70
C GLU A 577 -34.38 -4.57 -20.17
N PRO A 578 -35.25 -5.20 -19.36
CA PRO A 578 -35.75 -4.75 -18.05
C PRO A 578 -34.83 -5.07 -16.85
N LEU A 579 -33.62 -5.60 -17.09
CA LEU A 579 -32.72 -6.06 -16.02
C LEU A 579 -32.31 -4.92 -15.06
N ARG A 580 -31.92 -3.75 -15.57
CA ARG A 580 -31.63 -2.56 -14.74
C ARG A 580 -32.79 -2.26 -13.82
N THR A 581 -34.01 -2.23 -14.36
CA THR A 581 -35.22 -1.95 -13.56
C THR A 581 -35.44 -2.99 -12.46
N ALA A 582 -35.23 -4.28 -12.74
CA ALA A 582 -35.38 -5.34 -11.76
C ALA A 582 -34.33 -5.30 -10.63
N ILE A 583 -33.09 -4.91 -10.94
CA ILE A 583 -31.98 -4.79 -9.98
C ILE A 583 -32.13 -3.54 -9.12
N VAL A 584 -32.34 -2.38 -9.75
CA VAL A 584 -32.39 -1.07 -9.07
C VAL A 584 -33.69 -0.90 -8.29
N ARG A 585 -34.80 -1.44 -8.80
CA ARG A 585 -36.14 -1.31 -8.21
C ARG A 585 -36.49 0.17 -7.99
N ASN A 586 -36.67 0.57 -6.73
CA ASN A 586 -37.03 1.93 -6.32
C ASN A 586 -35.82 2.78 -5.88
N LEU A 587 -34.59 2.26 -6.02
CA LEU A 587 -33.39 3.02 -5.66
C LEU A 587 -33.15 4.17 -6.65
N PRO A 588 -32.48 5.26 -6.22
CA PRO A 588 -32.18 6.40 -7.09
C PRO A 588 -31.37 5.98 -8.32
N ARG A 589 -31.68 6.57 -9.47
CA ARG A 589 -30.91 6.45 -10.71
C ARG A 589 -30.15 7.75 -10.94
N ILE A 590 -28.92 7.62 -11.40
CA ILE A 590 -28.06 8.72 -11.81
C ILE A 590 -28.05 8.76 -13.33
N GLU A 591 -28.43 9.90 -13.87
CA GLU A 591 -28.32 10.23 -15.28
C GLU A 591 -27.15 11.21 -15.45
N GLY A 592 -26.29 10.97 -16.44
CA GLY A 592 -25.09 11.79 -16.64
C GLY A 592 -23.91 11.45 -15.72
N ARG A 593 -23.09 12.46 -15.39
CA ARG A 593 -21.88 12.33 -14.56
C ARG A 593 -22.22 12.37 -13.06
N PRO A 594 -21.86 11.34 -12.26
CA PRO A 594 -22.25 11.26 -10.85
C PRO A 594 -21.76 12.40 -9.94
N GLY A 595 -20.60 12.99 -10.26
CA GLY A 595 -20.05 14.11 -9.50
C GLY A 595 -20.58 15.50 -9.88
N ALA A 596 -21.41 15.62 -10.92
CA ALA A 596 -21.80 16.92 -11.47
C ALA A 596 -22.65 17.78 -10.52
N ASP A 597 -23.49 17.13 -9.71
CA ASP A 597 -24.39 17.81 -8.77
C ASP A 597 -23.79 17.94 -7.36
N MET A 598 -22.54 17.50 -7.16
CA MET A 598 -21.87 17.62 -5.87
C MET A 598 -21.39 19.06 -5.67
N GLY A 599 -21.80 19.68 -4.55
CA GLY A 599 -21.26 20.98 -4.14
C GLY A 599 -19.75 20.93 -3.85
N GLU A 600 -19.10 22.08 -3.86
CA GLU A 600 -17.67 22.18 -3.57
C GLU A 600 -17.32 21.59 -2.20
N PHE A 601 -16.21 20.85 -2.15
CA PHE A 601 -15.69 20.29 -0.90
C PHE A 601 -14.86 21.33 -0.14
N ASP A 602 -15.10 21.51 1.16
CA ASP A 602 -14.32 22.45 2.00
C ASP A 602 -12.94 21.88 2.39
N LEU A 603 -11.99 22.01 1.46
CA LEU A 603 -10.60 21.60 1.67
C LEU A 603 -9.90 22.41 2.79
N ALA A 604 -10.29 23.66 2.99
CA ALA A 604 -9.70 24.52 4.03
C ALA A 604 -10.15 24.07 5.43
N GLY A 605 -11.44 23.78 5.59
CA GLY A 605 -12.01 23.16 6.79
C GLY A 605 -11.34 21.82 7.09
N LEU A 606 -11.23 20.94 6.09
CA LEU A 606 -10.54 19.65 6.26
C LEU A 606 -9.10 19.82 6.74
N LYS A 607 -8.35 20.79 6.20
CA LYS A 607 -6.98 21.09 6.66
C LYS A 607 -6.94 21.49 8.13
N LEU A 608 -7.89 22.32 8.59
CA LEU A 608 -7.97 22.73 9.99
C LEU A 608 -8.27 21.54 10.91
N GLU A 609 -9.20 20.66 10.51
CA GLU A 609 -9.54 19.44 11.25
C GLU A 609 -8.35 18.49 11.37
N LEU A 610 -7.67 18.20 10.25
CA LEU A 610 -6.49 17.35 10.24
C LEU A 610 -5.35 17.95 11.07
N THR A 611 -5.14 19.26 10.99
CA THR A 611 -4.12 19.96 11.79
C THR A 611 -4.44 19.89 13.29
N LYS A 612 -5.72 19.96 13.67
CA LYS A 612 -6.15 19.78 15.07
C LYS A 612 -5.90 18.35 15.55
N LYS A 613 -6.17 17.35 14.70
CA LYS A 613 -6.02 15.93 15.04
C LYS A 613 -4.56 15.46 15.09
N TYR A 614 -3.77 15.81 14.08
CA TYR A 614 -2.41 15.28 13.87
C TYR A 614 -1.30 16.31 14.07
N GLY A 615 -1.63 17.58 14.31
CA GLY A 615 -0.68 18.68 14.52
C GLY A 615 -0.22 19.36 13.23
N LYS A 616 0.71 20.32 13.37
CA LYS A 616 1.24 21.16 12.28
C LYS A 616 2.07 20.43 11.21
N VAL A 617 2.19 19.11 11.31
CA VAL A 617 2.89 18.27 10.33
C VAL A 617 2.07 18.05 9.04
N ILE A 618 0.76 18.30 9.08
CA ILE A 618 -0.13 18.17 7.93
C ILE A 618 0.23 19.17 6.83
N ARG A 619 0.53 18.65 5.64
CA ARG A 619 0.85 19.39 4.42
C ARG A 619 -0.37 19.52 3.53
N ASP A 620 -0.30 20.38 2.52
CA ASP A 620 -1.42 20.56 1.59
C ASP A 620 -1.74 19.29 0.77
N VAL A 621 -0.72 18.51 0.43
CA VAL A 621 -0.88 17.20 -0.26
C VAL A 621 -1.60 16.17 0.61
N ASP A 622 -1.45 16.25 1.93
CA ASP A 622 -2.11 15.34 2.88
C ASP A 622 -3.63 15.57 2.88
N VAL A 623 -4.06 16.84 2.69
CA VAL A 623 -5.48 17.20 2.57
C VAL A 623 -6.10 16.54 1.33
N SER A 624 -5.37 16.49 0.21
CA SER A 624 -5.85 15.83 -1.01
C SER A 624 -5.97 14.31 -0.82
N SER A 625 -4.99 13.68 -0.15
CA SER A 625 -5.07 12.26 0.22
C SER A 625 -6.28 11.99 1.12
N ALA A 626 -6.53 12.82 2.12
CA ALA A 626 -7.65 12.69 3.04
C ALA A 626 -9.01 12.96 2.38
N ALA A 627 -9.09 13.88 1.41
CA ALA A 627 -10.31 14.15 0.66
C ALA A 627 -10.71 12.95 -0.22
N ILE A 628 -9.74 12.29 -0.85
CA ILE A 628 -10.00 11.11 -1.72
C ILE A 628 -10.19 9.83 -0.88
N TYR A 629 -9.39 9.67 0.18
CA TYR A 629 -9.28 8.46 1.01
C TYR A 629 -9.31 8.76 2.51
N PRO A 630 -10.42 9.28 3.07
CA PRO A 630 -10.45 9.79 4.45
C PRO A 630 -10.08 8.71 5.48
N LYS A 631 -10.69 7.52 5.39
CA LYS A 631 -10.42 6.41 6.30
C LYS A 631 -9.00 5.86 6.18
N VAL A 632 -8.52 5.66 4.94
CA VAL A 632 -7.18 5.11 4.70
C VAL A 632 -6.11 6.06 5.18
N PHE A 633 -6.28 7.36 4.91
CA PHE A 633 -5.37 8.39 5.38
C PHE A 633 -5.34 8.41 6.92
N ASP A 634 -6.50 8.32 7.58
CA ASP A 634 -6.59 8.25 9.04
C ASP A 634 -5.79 7.07 9.61
N GLU A 635 -6.03 5.87 9.07
CA GLU A 635 -5.34 4.63 9.45
C GLU A 635 -3.82 4.71 9.18
N TYR A 636 -3.42 5.25 8.04
CA TYR A 636 -2.02 5.52 7.71
C TYR A 636 -1.37 6.46 8.74
N ARG A 637 -2.04 7.57 9.09
CA ARG A 637 -1.51 8.51 10.09
C ARG A 637 -1.39 7.89 11.48
N GLN A 638 -2.34 7.02 11.86
CA GLN A 638 -2.23 6.25 13.10
C GLN A 638 -1.03 5.29 13.06
N LYS A 639 -0.77 4.62 11.93
CA LYS A 639 0.42 3.76 11.75
C LYS A 639 1.72 4.56 11.83
N VAL A 640 1.79 5.76 11.24
CA VAL A 640 2.94 6.67 11.36
C VAL A 640 3.11 7.17 12.80
N GLU A 641 2.03 7.41 13.53
CA GLU A 641 2.11 7.76 14.95
C GLU A 641 2.63 6.60 15.80
N LEU A 642 2.26 5.35 15.48
CA LEU A 642 2.71 4.17 16.20
C LEU A 642 4.15 3.78 15.86
N TYR A 643 4.47 3.61 14.58
CA TYR A 643 5.72 3.00 14.10
C TYR A 643 6.70 4.00 13.47
N GLY A 644 6.28 5.23 13.22
CA GLY A 644 7.11 6.22 12.54
C GLY A 644 7.11 6.01 11.02
N ASP A 645 8.16 6.51 10.37
CA ASP A 645 8.32 6.34 8.93
C ASP A 645 8.91 4.95 8.64
N LEU A 646 8.08 4.06 8.10
CA LEU A 646 8.49 2.71 7.73
C LEU A 646 9.12 2.64 6.34
N SER A 647 9.04 3.70 5.52
CA SER A 647 9.59 3.71 4.16
C SER A 647 11.11 3.53 4.13
N VAL A 648 11.80 3.90 5.22
CA VAL A 648 13.27 3.78 5.36
C VAL A 648 13.75 2.38 5.74
N LEU A 649 12.86 1.49 6.16
CA LEU A 649 13.25 0.10 6.47
C LEU A 649 13.56 -0.67 5.19
N PRO A 650 14.63 -1.47 5.14
CA PRO A 650 14.85 -2.41 4.04
C PRO A 650 13.66 -3.38 3.90
N THR A 651 13.25 -3.68 2.67
CA THR A 651 12.05 -4.48 2.37
C THR A 651 12.06 -5.86 3.03
N ARG A 652 13.23 -6.50 3.14
CA ARG A 652 13.38 -7.74 3.90
C ARG A 652 12.83 -7.60 5.32
N TYR A 653 13.27 -6.60 6.07
CA TYR A 653 12.88 -6.42 7.48
C TYR A 653 11.50 -5.77 7.66
N PHE A 654 10.92 -5.25 6.57
CA PHE A 654 9.50 -4.90 6.53
C PHE A 654 8.61 -6.15 6.36
N LEU A 655 9.06 -7.14 5.58
CA LEU A 655 8.28 -8.33 5.24
C LEU A 655 8.64 -9.58 6.06
N SER A 656 9.72 -9.56 6.82
CA SER A 656 10.15 -10.67 7.69
C SER A 656 10.82 -10.16 8.95
N LYS A 657 10.84 -11.00 9.98
CA LYS A 657 11.54 -10.70 11.22
C LYS A 657 13.06 -10.64 11.03
N LEU A 658 13.74 -9.95 11.94
CA LEU A 658 15.17 -10.15 12.13
C LEU A 658 15.41 -11.49 12.83
N ASP A 659 16.49 -12.15 12.46
CA ASP A 659 16.96 -13.31 13.22
C ASP A 659 17.66 -12.86 14.52
N VAL A 660 17.61 -13.70 15.55
CA VAL A 660 18.29 -13.40 16.82
C VAL A 660 19.80 -13.35 16.57
N GLY A 661 20.42 -12.23 16.96
CA GLY A 661 21.84 -11.94 16.72
C GLY A 661 22.11 -11.22 15.40
N GLU A 662 21.12 -11.04 14.52
CA GLU A 662 21.27 -10.30 13.26
C GLU A 662 21.30 -8.78 13.53
N GLU A 663 22.23 -8.09 12.85
CA GLU A 663 22.42 -6.65 12.91
C GLU A 663 22.10 -6.01 11.56
N ILE A 664 21.40 -4.86 11.59
CA ILE A 664 20.98 -4.12 10.42
C ILE A 664 21.33 -2.64 10.56
N SER A 665 21.55 -1.97 9.43
CA SER A 665 21.73 -0.52 9.37
C SER A 665 20.54 0.13 8.68
N VAL A 666 19.93 1.12 9.34
CA VAL A 666 18.76 1.86 8.83
C VAL A 666 19.09 3.35 8.80
N GLU A 667 19.22 3.93 7.61
CA GLU A 667 19.41 5.37 7.44
C GLU A 667 18.05 6.09 7.53
N ILE A 668 17.84 6.85 8.61
CA ILE A 668 16.56 7.55 8.86
C ILE A 668 16.56 9.00 8.35
N GLU A 669 17.73 9.53 8.02
CA GLU A 669 17.98 10.87 7.53
C GLU A 669 19.43 10.91 7.05
N LYS A 670 19.77 11.77 6.09
CA LYS A 670 21.15 11.88 5.58
C LYS A 670 22.15 12.04 6.73
N GLY A 671 23.05 11.06 6.88
CA GLY A 671 24.08 11.05 7.94
C GLY A 671 23.58 10.65 9.33
N LYS A 672 22.37 10.11 9.47
CA LYS A 672 21.83 9.52 10.71
C LYS A 672 21.43 8.06 10.46
N THR A 673 22.28 7.15 10.88
CA THR A 673 22.07 5.71 10.78
C THR A 673 21.76 5.10 12.14
N LEU A 674 20.77 4.22 12.18
CA LEU A 674 20.47 3.36 13.32
C LEU A 674 21.06 1.97 13.05
N ILE A 675 21.96 1.53 13.91
CA ILE A 675 22.47 0.17 13.96
C ILE A 675 21.60 -0.59 14.96
N ILE A 676 20.83 -1.55 14.47
CA ILE A 676 19.84 -2.30 15.26
C ILE A 676 20.20 -3.77 15.23
N LYS A 677 20.26 -4.40 16.40
CA LYS A 677 20.48 -5.85 16.53
C LYS A 677 19.41 -6.48 17.40
N LEU A 678 18.77 -7.55 16.94
CA LEU A 678 17.83 -8.31 17.77
C LEU A 678 18.60 -9.20 18.74
N LEU A 679 18.34 -9.07 20.05
CA LEU A 679 19.03 -9.86 21.09
C LEU A 679 18.20 -11.06 21.55
N ALA A 680 16.91 -10.88 21.80
CA ALA A 680 16.02 -11.94 22.25
C ALA A 680 14.54 -11.53 22.16
N VAL A 681 13.65 -12.52 22.06
CA VAL A 681 12.21 -12.38 22.29
C VAL A 681 11.86 -13.10 23.60
N GLY A 682 11.34 -12.35 24.57
CA GLY A 682 10.98 -12.88 25.88
C GLY A 682 9.75 -13.80 25.88
N PRO A 683 9.51 -14.51 27.00
CA PRO A 683 8.29 -15.27 27.19
C PRO A 683 7.06 -14.34 27.25
N ILE A 684 5.88 -14.92 27.03
CA ILE A 684 4.61 -14.23 27.22
C ILE A 684 4.41 -13.90 28.71
N ASN A 685 3.99 -12.67 29.00
CA ASN A 685 3.64 -12.23 30.34
C ASN A 685 2.12 -12.35 30.61
N ALA A 686 1.71 -12.14 31.86
CA ALA A 686 0.30 -12.25 32.28
C ALA A 686 -0.66 -11.29 31.54
N ALA A 687 -0.16 -10.24 30.90
CA ALA A 687 -0.93 -9.32 30.08
C ALA A 687 -1.01 -9.74 28.60
N GLY A 688 -0.51 -10.93 28.25
CA GLY A 688 -0.45 -11.42 26.87
C GLY A 688 0.61 -10.75 26.00
N LYS A 689 1.62 -10.10 26.60
CA LYS A 689 2.68 -9.38 25.89
C LYS A 689 4.02 -10.09 26.01
N ARG A 690 4.89 -9.87 25.03
CA ARG A 690 6.30 -10.28 25.05
C ARG A 690 7.20 -9.06 25.04
N ASP A 691 8.26 -9.08 25.83
CA ASP A 691 9.31 -8.08 25.74
C ASP A 691 10.34 -8.52 24.71
N VAL A 692 10.58 -7.68 23.70
CA VAL A 692 11.59 -7.90 22.66
C VAL A 692 12.80 -7.02 22.96
N PHE A 693 13.97 -7.63 23.03
CA PHE A 693 15.22 -6.98 23.40
C PHE A 693 16.05 -6.71 22.16
N PHE A 694 16.49 -5.47 22.00
CA PHE A 694 17.34 -4.99 20.92
C PHE A 694 18.61 -4.34 21.49
N GLU A 695 19.66 -4.30 20.70
CA GLU A 695 20.74 -3.33 20.82
C GLU A 695 20.52 -2.26 19.76
N LEU A 696 20.58 -0.98 20.15
CA LEU A 696 20.45 0.17 19.26
C LEU A 696 21.66 1.07 19.45
N ASN A 697 22.52 1.18 18.43
CA ASN A 697 23.77 1.94 18.47
C ASN A 697 24.65 1.59 19.71
N GLY A 698 24.76 0.29 20.02
CA GLY A 698 25.52 -0.21 21.17
C GLY A 698 24.79 -0.12 22.52
N GLU A 699 23.54 0.32 22.55
CA GLU A 699 22.78 0.44 23.79
C GLU A 699 21.58 -0.52 23.82
N GLY A 700 21.42 -1.27 24.91
CA GLY A 700 20.26 -2.13 25.14
C GLY A 700 18.94 -1.34 25.15
N ARG A 701 17.93 -1.91 24.49
CA ARG A 701 16.56 -1.41 24.41
C ARG A 701 15.59 -2.58 24.51
N ASN A 702 14.42 -2.32 25.07
CA ASN A 702 13.32 -3.26 25.02
C ASN A 702 12.05 -2.56 24.50
N VAL A 703 11.21 -3.35 23.84
CA VAL A 703 9.85 -2.97 23.43
C VAL A 703 8.90 -4.07 23.88
N SER A 704 7.76 -3.67 24.47
CA SER A 704 6.73 -4.62 24.89
C SER A 704 5.67 -4.71 23.80
N VAL A 705 5.42 -5.91 23.31
CA VAL A 705 4.61 -6.20 22.11
C VAL A 705 3.47 -7.13 22.49
N GLN A 706 2.26 -6.83 22.04
CA GLN A 706 1.12 -7.73 22.22
C GLN A 706 1.31 -8.97 21.34
N ASP A 707 1.26 -10.16 21.94
CA ASP A 707 1.23 -11.41 21.20
C ASP A 707 -0.24 -11.70 20.82
N ASN A 708 -0.54 -11.69 19.53
CA ASN A 708 -1.90 -11.90 19.03
C ASN A 708 -2.33 -13.37 19.10
N ASN A 709 -1.37 -14.30 19.23
CA ASN A 709 -1.61 -15.73 19.40
C ASN A 709 -1.74 -16.12 20.88
N ALA A 710 -1.42 -15.21 21.81
CA ALA A 710 -1.60 -15.38 23.24
C ALA A 710 -2.98 -15.93 23.66
N ALA A 711 -4.04 -15.45 22.99
CA ALA A 711 -5.41 -15.87 23.26
C ALA A 711 -5.68 -17.34 22.89
N VAL A 712 -4.84 -17.93 22.05
CA VAL A 712 -4.97 -19.31 21.56
C VAL A 712 -4.16 -20.29 22.41
N GLU A 713 -3.08 -19.86 23.07
CA GLU A 713 -2.12 -20.82 23.65
C GLU A 713 -2.08 -20.97 25.18
N HIS A 714 -2.58 -20.07 26.03
CA HIS A 714 -2.45 -20.30 27.49
C HIS A 714 -3.53 -19.64 28.35
N THR A 715 -4.62 -20.36 28.63
CA THR A 715 -5.20 -20.31 29.98
C THR A 715 -4.56 -21.44 30.78
N ALA A 716 -3.55 -21.14 31.60
CA ALA A 716 -3.14 -22.05 32.67
C ALA A 716 -4.31 -22.14 33.65
N ARG A 717 -5.11 -23.22 33.56
CA ARG A 717 -6.27 -23.43 34.42
C ARG A 717 -5.82 -24.02 35.75
N GLU A 718 -6.50 -23.62 36.83
CA GLU A 718 -6.32 -24.24 38.15
C GLU A 718 -6.56 -25.74 38.02
N LYS A 719 -5.72 -26.57 38.65
CA LYS A 719 -5.87 -28.03 38.67
C LYS A 719 -6.64 -28.43 39.92
N ALA A 720 -7.48 -29.46 39.82
CA ALA A 720 -8.12 -30.03 41.00
C ALA A 720 -7.06 -30.64 41.93
N ASP A 721 -7.12 -30.30 43.21
CA ASP A 721 -6.22 -30.84 44.24
C ASP A 721 -6.66 -32.27 44.62
N PRO A 722 -5.88 -33.33 44.31
CA PRO A 722 -6.28 -34.71 44.59
C PRO A 722 -6.44 -35.02 46.09
N SER A 723 -5.90 -34.17 46.97
CA SER A 723 -6.05 -34.31 48.42
C SER A 723 -7.41 -33.82 48.94
N LYS A 724 -8.18 -33.09 48.11
CA LYS A 724 -9.49 -32.54 48.44
C LYS A 724 -10.56 -33.26 47.63
N THR A 725 -11.33 -34.12 48.29
CA THR A 725 -12.43 -34.86 47.65
C THR A 725 -13.54 -33.96 47.06
N GLY A 726 -13.60 -32.69 47.48
CA GLY A 726 -14.51 -31.68 46.93
C GLY A 726 -14.02 -30.98 45.66
N ASP A 727 -12.74 -31.10 45.28
CA ASP A 727 -12.21 -30.53 44.05
C ASP A 727 -12.46 -31.48 42.88
N ILE A 728 -13.31 -31.06 41.94
CA ILE A 728 -13.69 -31.86 40.77
C ILE A 728 -12.77 -31.51 39.61
N GLY A 729 -11.94 -32.46 39.17
CA GLY A 729 -11.10 -32.30 37.99
C GLY A 729 -11.78 -32.78 36.71
N ALA A 730 -11.39 -32.22 35.57
CA ALA A 730 -11.78 -32.69 34.25
C ALA A 730 -11.19 -34.10 34.04
N PRO A 731 -12.01 -35.13 33.76
CA PRO A 731 -11.51 -36.51 33.64
C PRO A 731 -10.62 -36.71 32.40
N MET A 732 -10.82 -35.90 31.37
CA MET A 732 -10.09 -35.94 30.10
C MET A 732 -10.03 -34.55 29.48
N SER A 733 -9.18 -34.38 28.47
CA SER A 733 -9.17 -33.16 27.69
C SER A 733 -10.40 -33.08 26.78
N GLY A 734 -11.08 -31.93 26.74
CA GLY A 734 -12.32 -31.74 26.00
C GLY A 734 -12.87 -30.31 26.12
N VAL A 735 -13.96 -30.04 25.42
CA VAL A 735 -14.63 -28.72 25.41
C VAL A 735 -15.89 -28.77 26.27
N VAL A 736 -16.11 -27.78 27.14
CA VAL A 736 -17.34 -27.66 27.93
C VAL A 736 -18.51 -27.32 27.03
N VAL A 737 -19.50 -28.21 26.96
CA VAL A 737 -20.72 -28.03 26.16
C VAL A 737 -21.80 -27.31 26.97
N GLU A 738 -21.93 -27.66 28.25
CA GLU A 738 -23.02 -27.22 29.11
C GLU A 738 -22.55 -27.26 30.57
N ILE A 739 -22.93 -26.25 31.36
CA ILE A 739 -22.70 -26.22 32.82
C ILE A 739 -24.06 -26.31 33.52
N ARG A 740 -24.22 -27.28 34.43
CA ARG A 740 -25.50 -27.61 35.07
C ARG A 740 -25.65 -27.12 36.50
N VAL A 741 -24.59 -26.54 37.06
CA VAL A 741 -24.57 -25.99 38.42
C VAL A 741 -24.04 -24.57 38.44
N LYS A 742 -24.34 -23.85 39.51
CA LYS A 742 -23.79 -22.52 39.79
C LYS A 742 -23.30 -22.48 41.22
N GLU A 743 -22.51 -21.46 41.54
CA GLU A 743 -22.06 -21.22 42.91
C GLU A 743 -23.27 -21.10 43.85
N GLY A 744 -23.17 -21.78 44.98
CA GLY A 744 -24.21 -21.90 45.99
C GLY A 744 -25.22 -23.02 45.77
N THR A 745 -25.20 -23.74 44.64
CA THR A 745 -26.07 -24.91 44.42
C THR A 745 -25.71 -26.05 45.38
N VAL A 746 -26.72 -26.63 46.04
CA VAL A 746 -26.55 -27.85 46.84
C VAL A 746 -26.66 -29.06 45.90
N VAL A 747 -25.68 -29.95 45.94
CA VAL A 747 -25.57 -31.14 45.09
C VAL A 747 -25.37 -32.38 45.96
N ASN A 748 -25.95 -33.50 45.53
CA ASN A 748 -25.69 -34.82 46.09
C ASN A 748 -24.55 -35.51 45.33
N ALA A 749 -23.93 -36.50 45.96
CA ALA A 749 -22.97 -37.36 45.25
C ALA A 749 -23.64 -38.03 44.04
N GLY A 750 -23.05 -37.87 42.86
CA GLY A 750 -23.57 -38.35 41.57
C GLY A 750 -24.27 -37.29 40.72
N ASP A 751 -24.66 -36.14 41.30
CA ASP A 751 -25.36 -35.08 40.54
C ASP A 751 -24.46 -34.48 39.45
N PRO A 752 -25.01 -34.16 38.26
CA PRO A 752 -24.23 -33.68 37.14
C PRO A 752 -23.79 -32.22 37.33
N ILE A 753 -22.50 -31.94 37.09
CA ILE A 753 -21.86 -30.64 37.23
C ILE A 753 -21.73 -29.94 35.87
N CYS A 754 -21.17 -30.62 34.87
CA CYS A 754 -21.07 -30.12 33.50
C CYS A 754 -21.01 -31.27 32.49
N VAL A 755 -21.13 -30.94 31.20
CA VAL A 755 -20.95 -31.85 30.06
C VAL A 755 -19.70 -31.44 29.28
N LEU A 756 -18.80 -32.38 29.04
CA LEU A 756 -17.61 -32.22 28.22
C LEU A 756 -17.77 -32.98 26.91
N SER A 757 -17.36 -32.38 25.78
CA SER A 757 -17.25 -33.05 24.49
C SER A 757 -15.79 -33.26 24.12
N ALA A 758 -15.43 -34.51 23.82
CA ALA A 758 -14.13 -34.86 23.29
C ALA A 758 -14.30 -35.86 22.16
N MET A 759 -13.70 -35.60 21.00
CA MET A 759 -13.82 -36.45 19.80
C MET A 759 -15.28 -36.77 19.41
N LYS A 760 -16.19 -35.80 19.55
CA LYS A 760 -17.64 -35.91 19.30
C LYS A 760 -18.41 -36.84 20.26
N MET A 761 -17.78 -37.26 21.36
CA MET A 761 -18.43 -37.98 22.45
C MET A 761 -18.65 -37.03 23.64
N GLU A 762 -19.89 -36.96 24.13
CA GLU A 762 -20.25 -36.18 25.31
C GLU A 762 -20.12 -37.03 26.59
N THR A 763 -19.46 -36.49 27.61
CA THR A 763 -19.24 -37.10 28.90
C THR A 763 -19.75 -36.16 30.00
N VAL A 764 -20.61 -36.68 30.88
CA VAL A 764 -21.10 -35.93 32.03
C VAL A 764 -20.09 -36.03 33.17
N VAL A 765 -19.65 -34.89 33.71
CA VAL A 765 -18.83 -34.81 34.92
C VAL A 765 -19.77 -34.65 36.12
N SER A 766 -19.69 -35.57 37.08
CA SER A 766 -20.59 -35.62 38.25
C SER A 766 -19.88 -35.27 39.57
N ALA A 767 -20.65 -34.86 40.56
CA ALA A 767 -20.20 -34.57 41.92
C ALA A 767 -19.71 -35.85 42.62
N PRO A 768 -18.46 -35.90 43.13
CA PRO A 768 -17.97 -37.08 43.86
C PRO A 768 -18.49 -37.14 45.30
N VAL A 769 -18.91 -36.00 45.87
CA VAL A 769 -19.39 -35.85 47.25
C VAL A 769 -20.62 -34.96 47.31
N ALA A 770 -21.42 -35.11 48.37
CA ALA A 770 -22.54 -34.21 48.63
C ALA A 770 -22.06 -32.93 49.35
N GLY A 771 -22.63 -31.78 49.00
CA GLY A 771 -22.27 -30.51 49.60
C GLY A 771 -22.81 -29.31 48.82
N LYS A 772 -22.25 -28.13 49.08
CA LYS A 772 -22.58 -26.89 48.39
C LYS A 772 -21.45 -26.51 47.44
N VAL A 773 -21.77 -26.22 46.19
CA VAL A 773 -20.81 -25.73 45.20
C VAL A 773 -20.31 -24.36 45.64
N GLU A 774 -19.02 -24.24 45.95
CA GLU A 774 -18.39 -22.99 46.35
C GLU A 774 -17.96 -22.17 45.13
N TYR A 775 -17.39 -22.85 44.13
CA TYR A 775 -16.65 -22.21 43.05
C TYR A 775 -16.74 -23.01 41.75
N VAL A 776 -16.99 -22.32 40.62
CA VAL A 776 -17.01 -22.92 39.26
C VAL A 776 -16.14 -22.09 38.32
N PRO A 777 -14.85 -22.44 38.11
CA PRO A 777 -13.91 -21.65 37.31
C PRO A 777 -14.01 -21.81 35.78
N ILE A 778 -15.04 -22.49 35.28
CA ILE A 778 -15.20 -22.82 33.85
C ILE A 778 -16.41 -22.12 33.22
N LYS A 779 -16.39 -21.94 31.89
CA LYS A 779 -17.47 -21.39 31.06
C LYS A 779 -17.80 -22.35 29.92
N GLU A 780 -18.98 -22.21 29.34
CA GLU A 780 -19.32 -22.93 28.10
C GLU A 780 -18.34 -22.57 26.98
N SER A 781 -18.03 -23.53 26.12
CA SER A 781 -17.00 -23.47 25.06
C SER A 781 -15.54 -23.43 25.56
N ASP A 782 -15.30 -23.50 26.87
CA ASP A 782 -13.93 -23.61 27.38
C ASP A 782 -13.29 -24.95 27.01
N SER A 783 -12.02 -24.90 26.58
CA SER A 783 -11.18 -26.10 26.44
C SER A 783 -10.49 -26.43 27.75
N LEU A 784 -10.71 -27.65 28.26
CA LEU A 784 -10.09 -28.19 29.47
C LEU A 784 -9.06 -29.27 29.10
N SER A 785 -7.98 -29.33 29.86
CA SER A 785 -7.06 -30.47 29.92
C SER A 785 -7.43 -31.40 31.06
N SER A 786 -7.05 -32.69 30.97
CA SER A 786 -7.22 -33.63 32.09
C SER A 786 -6.65 -33.06 33.40
N GLY A 787 -7.45 -33.10 34.46
CA GLY A 787 -7.13 -32.59 35.80
C GLY A 787 -7.44 -31.11 36.03
N ASP A 788 -7.87 -30.34 35.02
CA ASP A 788 -8.31 -28.95 35.23
C ASP A 788 -9.52 -28.89 36.16
N LEU A 789 -9.54 -27.96 37.11
CA LEU A 789 -10.62 -27.79 38.07
C LEU A 789 -11.91 -27.38 37.34
N VAL A 790 -12.96 -28.18 37.51
CA VAL A 790 -14.31 -28.00 36.97
C VAL A 790 -15.19 -27.28 37.99
N ALA A 791 -15.16 -27.72 39.25
CA ALA A 791 -15.89 -27.08 40.35
C ALA A 791 -15.30 -27.50 41.71
N ARG A 792 -15.52 -26.69 42.74
CA ARG A 792 -15.20 -27.01 44.14
C ARG A 792 -16.47 -27.14 44.97
N ILE A 793 -16.61 -28.25 45.69
CA ILE A 793 -17.71 -28.53 46.61
C ILE A 793 -17.17 -28.50 48.04
N VAL A 794 -17.85 -27.75 48.91
CA VAL A 794 -17.60 -27.75 50.36
C VAL A 794 -18.75 -28.46 51.07
N HIS A 795 -18.49 -29.09 52.21
CA HIS A 795 -19.56 -29.67 53.02
C HIS A 795 -20.56 -28.57 53.41
N ALA A 796 -21.84 -28.84 53.15
CA ALA A 796 -22.94 -27.90 53.38
C ALA A 796 -23.26 -27.73 54.87
#